data_AF-A0A951HNX4-F1
#
_entry.id   AF-A0A951HNX4-F1
#
_cell.length_a   1.000
_cell.length_b   1.000
_cell.length_c   1.000
_cell.angle_alpha   90.00
_cell.angle_beta   90.00
_cell.angle_gamma   90.00
#
_symmetry.space_group_name_H-M   'P 1'
#
loop_
_entity.id
_entity.type
_entity.pdbx_description
1 polymer ?
#
loop_
_entity_poly.entity_id
_entity_poly.type
_entity_poly.pdbx_seq_one_letter_code
_entity_poly.pdbx_strand_id
1 'polypeptide(L)'
;MTDRGKRKRIGLLFVHGVGEQKRWEHLKSSTQELAELLLQTRPSSRLTVTDRTDDWPHPPGEPDPSGLAPITLAFDAGNTHVDFDCHEVWWADLGARSGLGDVVSFWFWGLGQWCAPIYRELDASRLPKHKVEGIEKPVSCHATLPESVAGNLASEPLARLQLVLAALAAIFVACTWSLAKRLFAALLGQAPSPTLIVRYVGDVRTYESRAAPGDSALSDPGRPRRVGIRRRMVSEMVALATEPCEGWYVLAHSLGTVLAYNGLTETGHALPNYLSQEQWQRVPDDIKRDPNCERREDISAMMPTRPHWLEGEDVIDRQQLLARLRGFLTYGSPLDKFASLWPRIVATATDRKDGKSPFPEQCHWINLVAPSDPVAGTLDSYSGTRGWRIEHAVPRVENCRAPWTPLYGLAHIRYFSGVERYAKGNGSIQKQAVAKWLLDPTAEIKDHPQNWVVRLALVQLAYPLLVVLLWLVTTLFVVVALDTFDNLTGWSGARLGIAYGHWKMALPSVLAAALTLIVLTGVYRWARESWLNVRLAAADAKADKSRNRKGYWARLIWMLRLQAAVGSVFTVLCLLAMIFTALLGWGSPARWAAALSASPEMVAYLACLSARLRAFIYGWGVVIAALVTLPLAAVVQTMLNRIMPPVGKAPG
;
A
#
# COMPACT_ATOMS: atom_id res chain seq x y z
N MET A 1 -11.85 -54.10 8.55
CA MET A 1 -11.88 -52.64 8.73
C MET A 1 -10.78 -52.08 7.87
N THR A 2 -11.14 -51.56 6.69
CA THR A 2 -10.19 -50.87 5.81
C THR A 2 -9.69 -49.62 6.54
N ASP A 3 -8.37 -49.45 6.58
CA ASP A 3 -7.66 -48.33 7.17
C ASP A 3 -8.21 -47.02 6.56
N ARG A 4 -9.19 -46.40 7.24
CA ARG A 4 -9.74 -45.11 6.82
C ARG A 4 -8.58 -44.13 6.96
N GLY A 5 -8.01 -43.73 5.83
CA GLY A 5 -6.80 -42.93 5.75
C GLY A 5 -6.81 -41.80 6.78
N LYS A 6 -5.69 -41.66 7.50
CA LYS A 6 -5.50 -40.66 8.56
C LYS A 6 -6.01 -39.29 8.09
N ARG A 7 -7.02 -38.76 8.78
CA ARG A 7 -7.57 -37.42 8.53
C ARG A 7 -6.50 -36.37 8.79
N LYS A 8 -6.17 -35.59 7.77
CA LYS A 8 -5.19 -34.50 7.85
C LYS A 8 -5.89 -33.20 8.22
N ARG A 9 -5.28 -32.40 9.09
CA ARG A 9 -5.79 -31.09 9.49
C ARG A 9 -4.80 -30.02 9.04
N ILE A 10 -5.24 -29.04 8.25
CA ILE A 10 -4.41 -27.99 7.66
C ILE A 10 -4.97 -26.62 8.04
N GLY A 11 -4.14 -25.75 8.61
CA GLY A 11 -4.51 -24.37 8.91
C GLY A 11 -4.38 -23.45 7.69
N LEU A 12 -5.36 -22.57 7.45
CA LEU A 12 -5.32 -21.54 6.42
C LEU A 12 -5.57 -20.17 7.07
N LEU A 13 -4.56 -19.30 7.07
CA LEU A 13 -4.67 -17.94 7.57
C LEU A 13 -4.89 -16.95 6.42
N PHE A 14 -6.10 -16.42 6.29
CA PHE A 14 -6.46 -15.40 5.31
C PHE A 14 -6.15 -14.00 5.85
N VAL A 15 -5.40 -13.20 5.08
CA VAL A 15 -4.98 -11.85 5.48
C VAL A 15 -5.35 -10.88 4.36
N HIS A 16 -6.41 -10.08 4.56
CA HIS A 16 -7.02 -9.30 3.49
C HIS A 16 -6.68 -7.81 3.57
N GLY A 17 -6.27 -7.19 2.47
CA GLY A 17 -5.77 -5.81 2.51
C GLY A 17 -6.81 -4.68 2.56
N VAL A 18 -8.10 -4.98 2.71
CA VAL A 18 -9.19 -3.99 2.61
C VAL A 18 -10.00 -3.94 3.89
N GLY A 19 -9.75 -2.92 4.70
CA GLY A 19 -10.30 -2.67 6.03
C GLY A 19 -11.72 -2.12 6.04
N GLU A 20 -12.59 -2.54 5.13
CA GLU A 20 -13.99 -2.11 5.12
C GLU A 20 -15.01 -3.22 4.90
N GLN A 21 -14.54 -4.43 4.60
CA GLN A 21 -15.41 -5.59 4.59
C GLN A 21 -15.93 -5.86 6.00
N LYS A 22 -17.19 -6.28 6.09
CA LYS A 22 -17.70 -6.77 7.36
C LYS A 22 -16.80 -7.91 7.82
N ARG A 23 -16.66 -8.06 9.14
CA ARG A 23 -15.93 -9.19 9.72
C ARG A 23 -16.43 -10.48 9.07
N TRP A 24 -15.51 -11.32 8.62
CA TRP A 24 -15.73 -12.60 7.93
C TRP A 24 -16.26 -12.56 6.50
N GLU A 25 -16.60 -11.40 5.93
CA GLU A 25 -17.10 -11.33 4.55
C GLU A 25 -16.04 -11.82 3.54
N HIS A 26 -14.78 -11.42 3.74
CA HIS A 26 -13.68 -11.90 2.92
C HIS A 26 -13.39 -13.39 3.15
N LEU A 27 -13.38 -13.84 4.40
CA LEU A 27 -13.21 -15.25 4.74
C LEU A 27 -14.29 -16.12 4.06
N LYS A 28 -15.57 -15.76 4.16
CA LYS A 28 -16.69 -16.48 3.51
C LYS A 28 -16.51 -16.55 1.99
N SER A 29 -16.23 -15.41 1.35
CA SER A 29 -16.03 -15.36 -0.10
C SER A 29 -14.83 -16.20 -0.55
N SER A 30 -13.71 -16.10 0.15
CA SER A 30 -12.46 -16.79 -0.23
C SER A 30 -12.54 -18.30 0.04
N THR A 31 -13.20 -18.70 1.12
CA THR A 31 -13.43 -20.12 1.43
C THR A 31 -14.44 -20.76 0.48
N GLN A 32 -15.45 -20.02 0.03
CA GLN A 32 -16.36 -20.47 -1.03
C GLN A 32 -15.60 -20.67 -2.35
N GLU A 33 -14.78 -19.70 -2.77
CA GLU A 33 -13.98 -19.83 -4.00
C GLU A 33 -12.99 -21.01 -3.91
N LEU A 34 -12.36 -21.21 -2.74
CA LEU A 34 -11.49 -22.36 -2.49
C LEU A 34 -12.25 -23.68 -2.53
N ALA A 35 -13.42 -23.75 -1.91
CA ALA A 35 -14.31 -24.91 -1.94
C ALA A 35 -14.67 -25.32 -3.38
N GLU A 36 -15.03 -24.35 -4.21
CA GLU A 36 -15.33 -24.57 -5.63
C GLU A 36 -14.09 -25.06 -6.40
N LEU A 37 -12.91 -24.48 -6.14
CA LEU A 37 -11.65 -24.93 -6.75
C LEU A 37 -11.30 -26.36 -6.34
N LEU A 38 -11.43 -26.71 -5.06
CA LEU A 38 -11.16 -28.07 -4.56
C LEU A 38 -12.04 -29.10 -5.26
N LEU A 39 -13.35 -28.84 -5.37
CA LEU A 39 -14.29 -29.71 -6.09
C LEU A 39 -13.92 -29.87 -7.59
N GLN A 40 -13.40 -28.82 -8.22
CA GLN A 40 -12.93 -28.89 -9.61
C GLN A 40 -11.64 -29.71 -9.77
N THR A 41 -10.75 -29.71 -8.78
CA THR A 41 -9.51 -30.50 -8.87
C THR A 41 -9.75 -32.01 -8.84
N ARG A 42 -10.85 -32.46 -8.20
CA ARG A 42 -11.25 -33.88 -8.10
C ARG A 42 -12.77 -34.03 -8.20
N PRO A 43 -13.35 -34.29 -9.39
CA PRO A 43 -14.80 -34.32 -9.59
C PRO A 43 -15.59 -35.33 -8.74
N SER A 44 -14.95 -36.39 -8.24
CA SER A 44 -15.55 -37.40 -7.36
C SER A 44 -15.39 -37.11 -5.86
N SER A 45 -14.89 -35.91 -5.51
CA SER A 45 -14.71 -35.50 -4.12
C SER A 45 -16.03 -35.08 -3.46
N ARG A 46 -16.05 -35.15 -2.13
CA ARG A 46 -17.10 -34.57 -1.27
C ARG A 46 -16.49 -33.45 -0.46
N LEU A 47 -17.25 -32.38 -0.27
CA LEU A 47 -16.84 -31.24 0.53
C LEU A 47 -17.96 -30.85 1.47
N THR A 48 -17.65 -30.72 2.76
CA THR A 48 -18.56 -30.18 3.77
C THR A 48 -18.01 -28.87 4.30
N VAL A 49 -18.84 -27.83 4.35
CA VAL A 49 -18.48 -26.52 4.91
C VAL A 49 -19.20 -26.36 6.25
N THR A 50 -18.43 -26.08 7.30
CA THR A 50 -18.98 -25.68 8.61
C THR A 50 -18.63 -24.22 8.85
N ASP A 51 -19.61 -23.33 8.76
CA ASP A 51 -19.48 -21.89 9.02
C ASP A 51 -19.98 -21.57 10.43
N ARG A 52 -19.12 -20.99 11.27
CA ARG A 52 -19.38 -20.60 12.67
C ARG A 52 -19.27 -19.09 12.88
N THR A 53 -19.19 -18.31 11.80
CA THR A 53 -18.84 -16.89 11.86
C THR A 53 -19.95 -16.01 12.46
N ASP A 54 -21.21 -16.40 12.32
CA ASP A 54 -22.37 -15.62 12.81
C ASP A 54 -22.48 -15.69 14.34
N ASP A 55 -22.06 -16.82 14.94
CA ASP A 55 -22.06 -17.06 16.39
C ASP A 55 -20.66 -16.92 17.01
N TRP A 56 -19.69 -16.32 16.31
CA TRP A 56 -18.31 -16.25 16.76
C TRP A 56 -18.16 -15.31 17.97
N PRO A 57 -17.87 -15.82 19.19
CA PRO A 57 -18.00 -15.04 20.41
C PRO A 57 -16.77 -14.15 20.67
N HIS A 58 -15.65 -14.44 20.03
CA HIS A 58 -14.37 -13.80 20.34
C HIS A 58 -14.22 -12.49 19.56
N PRO A 59 -13.66 -11.43 20.15
CA PRO A 59 -13.39 -10.20 19.44
C PRO A 59 -12.27 -10.40 18.39
N PRO A 60 -12.10 -9.45 17.44
CA PRO A 60 -11.05 -9.55 16.44
C PRO A 60 -9.63 -9.56 17.02
N GLY A 61 -8.81 -10.54 16.63
CA GLY A 61 -7.45 -10.73 17.15
C GLY A 61 -7.37 -11.56 18.44
N GLU A 62 -8.50 -12.08 18.91
CA GLU A 62 -8.56 -13.07 19.99
C GLU A 62 -8.99 -14.42 19.37
N PRO A 63 -8.02 -15.30 19.06
CA PRO A 63 -8.31 -16.62 18.52
C PRO A 63 -9.02 -17.47 19.59
N ASP A 64 -9.83 -18.42 19.12
CA ASP A 64 -10.58 -19.30 20.00
C ASP A 64 -9.64 -20.13 20.89
N PRO A 65 -9.80 -20.14 22.23
CA PRO A 65 -8.91 -20.87 23.13
C PRO A 65 -8.88 -22.39 22.92
N SER A 66 -9.92 -22.96 22.29
CA SER A 66 -9.99 -24.39 21.99
C SER A 66 -9.45 -24.75 20.60
N GLY A 67 -8.97 -23.75 19.83
CA GLY A 67 -8.44 -23.94 18.49
C GLY A 67 -9.51 -24.32 17.47
N LEU A 68 -10.75 -23.87 17.69
CA LEU A 68 -11.78 -23.94 16.67
C LEU A 68 -11.52 -22.88 15.60
N ALA A 69 -11.84 -23.21 14.36
CA ALA A 69 -11.78 -22.27 13.24
C ALA A 69 -13.16 -21.65 12.97
N PRO A 70 -13.20 -20.36 12.57
CA PRO A 70 -14.44 -19.72 12.12
C PRO A 70 -15.12 -20.46 10.98
N ILE A 71 -14.35 -20.99 10.02
CA ILE A 71 -14.85 -21.83 8.94
C ILE A 71 -13.97 -23.08 8.83
N THR A 72 -14.58 -24.26 8.72
CA THR A 72 -13.86 -25.51 8.42
C THR A 72 -14.37 -26.10 7.09
N LEU A 73 -13.45 -26.47 6.20
CA LEU A 73 -13.74 -27.20 4.95
C LEU A 73 -13.25 -28.65 5.10
N ALA A 74 -14.17 -29.61 5.22
CA ALA A 74 -13.83 -31.04 5.23
C ALA A 74 -13.90 -31.59 3.80
N PHE A 75 -12.74 -31.89 3.21
CA PHE A 75 -12.56 -32.36 1.85
C PHE A 75 -12.18 -33.85 1.80
N ASP A 76 -13.04 -34.65 1.19
CA ASP A 76 -12.86 -36.09 1.02
C ASP A 76 -12.70 -36.43 -0.46
N ALA A 77 -11.57 -37.01 -0.85
CA ALA A 77 -11.33 -37.40 -2.23
C ALA A 77 -10.56 -38.73 -2.33
N GLY A 78 -11.29 -39.83 -2.49
CA GLY A 78 -10.71 -41.18 -2.47
C GLY A 78 -10.17 -41.52 -1.08
N ASN A 79 -8.87 -41.77 -0.98
CA ASN A 79 -8.18 -42.06 0.29
C ASN A 79 -7.63 -40.79 0.98
N THR A 80 -7.88 -39.61 0.41
CA THR A 80 -7.43 -38.33 0.99
C THR A 80 -8.58 -37.71 1.78
N HIS A 81 -8.37 -37.50 3.08
CA HIS A 81 -9.29 -36.80 3.98
C HIS A 81 -8.56 -35.58 4.57
N VAL A 82 -8.99 -34.37 4.23
CA VAL A 82 -8.32 -33.13 4.65
C VAL A 82 -9.36 -32.16 5.23
N ASP A 83 -9.13 -31.70 6.45
CA ASP A 83 -9.84 -30.57 7.04
C ASP A 83 -9.00 -29.32 6.88
N PHE A 84 -9.54 -28.31 6.19
CA PHE A 84 -8.96 -26.97 6.18
C PHE A 84 -9.65 -26.11 7.23
N ASP A 85 -8.87 -25.64 8.19
CA ASP A 85 -9.31 -24.70 9.21
C ASP A 85 -8.96 -23.28 8.79
N CYS A 86 -9.98 -22.50 8.48
CA CYS A 86 -9.84 -21.21 7.85
C CYS A 86 -10.04 -20.10 8.88
N HIS A 87 -8.98 -19.32 9.09
CA HIS A 87 -8.92 -18.17 9.99
C HIS A 87 -8.77 -16.88 9.17
N GLU A 88 -9.23 -15.75 9.71
CA GLU A 88 -9.04 -14.43 9.07
C GLU A 88 -8.44 -13.44 10.04
N VAL A 89 -7.46 -12.67 9.54
CA VAL A 89 -6.96 -11.47 10.20
C VAL A 89 -7.78 -10.29 9.72
N TRP A 90 -8.63 -9.74 10.59
CA TRP A 90 -9.51 -8.60 10.29
C TRP A 90 -9.13 -7.36 11.09
N TRP A 91 -9.15 -6.17 10.48
CA TRP A 91 -8.75 -4.91 11.15
C TRP A 91 -9.52 -3.64 10.74
N ALA A 92 -10.68 -3.80 10.10
CA ALA A 92 -11.46 -2.67 9.60
C ALA A 92 -11.89 -1.67 10.70
N ASP A 93 -12.16 -2.16 11.92
CA ASP A 93 -12.48 -1.33 13.09
C ASP A 93 -11.35 -0.41 13.56
N LEU A 94 -10.10 -0.68 13.16
CA LEU A 94 -8.95 0.19 13.43
C LEU A 94 -8.80 1.31 12.37
N GLY A 95 -9.69 1.34 11.37
CA GLY A 95 -9.71 2.30 10.26
C GLY A 95 -9.98 3.75 10.69
N ALA A 96 -9.58 4.71 9.85
CA ALA A 96 -9.84 6.14 10.11
C ALA A 96 -11.35 6.41 10.17
N ARG A 97 -11.76 7.39 10.98
CA ARG A 97 -13.16 7.82 11.02
C ARG A 97 -13.54 8.31 9.61
N SER A 98 -14.78 8.07 9.21
CA SER A 98 -15.31 8.52 7.92
C SER A 98 -15.82 9.97 8.04
N GLY A 99 -14.92 10.95 7.93
CA GLY A 99 -15.25 12.37 7.93
C GLY A 99 -14.85 13.09 6.64
N LEU A 100 -15.49 14.23 6.34
CA LEU A 100 -15.08 15.10 5.21
C LEU A 100 -13.62 15.54 5.34
N GLY A 101 -13.18 15.87 6.56
CA GLY A 101 -11.79 16.20 6.86
C GLY A 101 -10.83 15.06 6.54
N ASP A 102 -11.22 13.81 6.81
CA ASP A 102 -10.40 12.63 6.51
C ASP A 102 -10.28 12.37 5.02
N VAL A 103 -11.38 12.59 4.26
CA VAL A 103 -11.38 12.52 2.78
C VAL A 103 -10.45 13.57 2.18
N VAL A 104 -10.54 14.83 2.62
CA VAL A 104 -9.65 15.90 2.13
C VAL A 104 -8.20 15.57 2.49
N SER A 105 -7.94 15.19 3.73
CA SER A 105 -6.61 14.80 4.20
C SER A 105 -6.05 13.59 3.44
N PHE A 106 -6.91 12.65 3.04
CA PHE A 106 -6.57 11.48 2.24
C PHE A 106 -6.11 11.90 0.84
N TRP A 107 -6.85 12.79 0.17
CA TRP A 107 -6.45 13.28 -1.15
C TRP A 107 -5.14 14.06 -1.10
N PHE A 108 -4.96 14.93 -0.10
CA PHE A 108 -3.68 15.64 0.08
C PHE A 108 -2.51 14.68 0.31
N TRP A 109 -2.73 13.62 1.08
CA TRP A 109 -1.74 12.56 1.28
C TRP A 109 -1.47 11.84 -0.05
N GLY A 110 -2.49 11.34 -0.73
CA GLY A 110 -2.35 10.51 -1.94
C GLY A 110 -1.70 11.26 -3.10
N LEU A 111 -2.19 12.46 -3.39
CA LEU A 111 -1.65 13.33 -4.46
C LEU A 111 -0.23 13.79 -4.15
N GLY A 112 0.14 13.91 -2.88
CA GLY A 112 1.48 14.33 -2.47
C GLY A 112 2.53 13.22 -2.44
N GLN A 113 2.16 11.95 -2.65
CA GLN A 113 3.09 10.82 -2.48
C GLN A 113 4.34 10.89 -3.35
N TRP A 114 4.24 11.45 -4.56
CA TRP A 114 5.38 11.54 -5.48
C TRP A 114 6.54 12.38 -4.92
N CYS A 115 6.27 13.29 -3.99
CA CYS A 115 7.27 14.12 -3.31
C CYS A 115 7.39 13.78 -1.82
N ALA A 116 6.79 12.67 -1.38
CA ALA A 116 7.03 12.17 -0.04
C ALA A 116 8.53 11.86 0.13
N PRO A 117 9.16 12.33 1.22
CA PRO A 117 10.53 11.94 1.52
C PRO A 117 10.63 10.43 1.74
N ILE A 118 11.45 9.77 0.92
CA ILE A 118 11.68 8.33 0.99
C ILE A 118 12.88 8.12 1.90
N TYR A 119 12.62 7.91 3.19
CA TYR A 119 13.69 7.71 4.16
C TYR A 119 14.06 6.24 4.23
N ARG A 120 15.33 5.92 3.96
CA ARG A 120 15.92 4.62 4.32
C ARG A 120 15.99 4.44 5.84
N GLU A 121 15.96 5.53 6.61
CA GLU A 121 16.47 5.52 8.00
C GLU A 121 15.54 5.97 9.13
N LEU A 122 14.33 6.45 8.83
CA LEU A 122 13.36 6.86 9.86
C LEU A 122 12.17 5.91 9.86
N ASP A 123 11.94 5.24 11.00
CA ASP A 123 10.71 4.48 11.22
C ASP A 123 9.53 5.45 11.31
N ALA A 124 8.41 5.12 10.67
CA ALA A 124 7.14 5.84 10.83
C ALA A 124 6.62 5.83 12.29
N SER A 125 7.28 5.11 13.23
CA SER A 125 6.81 4.89 14.61
C SER A 125 7.29 5.90 15.65
N ARG A 126 8.11 6.89 15.27
CA ARG A 126 8.76 7.84 16.20
C ARG A 126 9.80 7.18 17.12
N LEU A 127 10.40 6.06 16.74
CA LEU A 127 11.45 5.42 17.55
C LEU A 127 12.82 5.58 16.91
N PRO A 128 13.77 6.28 17.56
CA PRO A 128 15.18 6.14 17.24
C PRO A 128 15.63 4.74 17.67
N LYS A 129 16.12 3.93 16.74
CA LYS A 129 16.88 2.72 17.06
C LYS A 129 18.34 3.07 16.83
N HIS A 130 19.08 3.37 17.92
CA HIS A 130 20.45 2.94 18.21
C HIS A 130 20.99 3.61 19.47
N LYS A 131 21.65 2.83 20.32
CA LYS A 131 22.69 3.29 21.26
C LYS A 131 24.06 3.07 20.63
N VAL A 132 25.02 3.93 20.95
CA VAL A 132 26.41 3.90 20.49
C VAL A 132 27.26 4.30 21.69
N GLU A 133 28.28 3.50 21.97
CA GLU A 133 29.65 4.01 21.97
C GLU A 133 30.43 3.26 20.89
N GLY A 134 31.04 3.97 19.93
CA GLY A 134 31.98 3.40 18.93
C GLY A 134 31.56 3.24 17.45
N ILE A 135 30.27 3.30 17.10
CA ILE A 135 29.65 3.44 15.76
C ILE A 135 29.92 2.34 14.70
N GLU A 136 28.94 1.43 14.56
CA GLU A 136 28.18 1.10 13.32
C GLU A 136 26.96 0.27 13.80
N LYS A 137 25.70 0.42 13.37
CA LYS A 137 25.15 0.51 12.00
C LYS A 137 23.80 1.28 11.99
N PRO A 138 23.27 1.72 10.83
CA PRO A 138 22.01 2.50 10.71
C PRO A 138 20.69 1.69 10.78
N VAL A 139 20.73 0.38 10.99
CA VAL A 139 19.56 -0.50 11.16
C VAL A 139 19.92 -1.50 12.25
N SER A 140 18.94 -1.96 13.06
CA SER A 140 19.17 -3.05 14.03
C SER A 140 20.03 -4.13 13.37
N CYS A 141 21.13 -4.59 13.97
CA CYS A 141 21.90 -5.72 13.40
C CYS A 141 21.00 -6.95 13.17
N HIS A 142 19.92 -7.03 13.94
CA HIS A 142 18.84 -8.01 13.86
C HIS A 142 17.76 -7.72 12.81
N ALA A 143 17.91 -6.70 11.95
CA ALA A 143 16.99 -6.47 10.85
C ALA A 143 17.72 -5.98 9.59
N THR A 144 17.30 -6.48 8.43
CA THR A 144 17.79 -6.06 7.12
C THR A 144 16.65 -5.40 6.36
N LEU A 145 16.96 -4.30 5.65
CA LEU A 145 15.98 -3.66 4.77
C LEU A 145 16.00 -4.33 3.40
N PRO A 146 14.85 -4.55 2.76
CA PRO A 146 14.82 -5.01 1.37
C PRO A 146 15.53 -4.01 0.45
N GLU A 147 15.93 -4.48 -0.73
CA GLU A 147 16.43 -3.58 -1.74
C GLU A 147 15.35 -2.53 -2.04
N SER A 148 15.74 -1.27 -2.01
CA SER A 148 14.82 -0.15 -2.16
C SER A 148 15.31 0.74 -3.28
N VAL A 149 14.39 1.16 -4.15
CA VAL A 149 14.67 2.21 -5.14
C VAL A 149 15.03 3.54 -4.48
N ALA A 150 14.75 3.71 -3.17
CA ALA A 150 15.15 4.88 -2.42
C ALA A 150 16.65 5.16 -2.60
N GLY A 151 17.03 6.33 -3.08
CA GLY A 151 18.42 6.73 -3.34
C GLY A 151 19.02 6.20 -4.66
N ASN A 152 18.29 5.40 -5.44
CA ASN A 152 18.74 4.94 -6.75
C ASN A 152 18.38 5.96 -7.84
N LEU A 153 19.40 6.60 -8.44
CA LEU A 153 19.21 7.63 -9.47
C LEU A 153 18.55 7.10 -10.76
N ALA A 154 18.67 5.81 -11.07
CA ALA A 154 18.11 5.23 -12.28
C ALA A 154 16.62 4.90 -12.13
N SER A 155 16.17 4.53 -10.91
CA SER A 155 14.80 4.03 -10.68
C SER A 155 13.92 4.94 -9.83
N GLU A 156 14.47 5.71 -8.88
CA GLU A 156 13.66 6.57 -8.00
C GLU A 156 12.88 7.65 -8.78
N PRO A 157 13.48 8.39 -9.75
CA PRO A 157 12.73 9.39 -10.51
C PRO A 157 11.57 8.78 -11.30
N LEU A 158 11.76 7.56 -11.84
CA LEU A 158 10.72 6.84 -12.57
C LEU A 158 9.57 6.41 -11.66
N ALA A 159 9.88 5.91 -10.46
CA ALA A 159 8.86 5.57 -9.46
C ALA A 159 8.04 6.80 -9.02
N ARG A 160 8.70 7.95 -8.81
CA ARG A 160 8.02 9.22 -8.50
C ARG A 160 7.13 9.69 -9.66
N LEU A 161 7.61 9.58 -10.90
CA LEU A 161 6.81 9.89 -12.09
C LEU A 161 5.56 8.99 -12.18
N GLN A 162 5.70 7.68 -11.91
CA GLN A 162 4.55 6.77 -11.86
C GLN A 162 3.53 7.19 -10.79
N LEU A 163 3.97 7.67 -9.62
CA LEU A 163 3.08 8.22 -8.59
C LEU A 163 2.37 9.50 -9.04
N VAL A 164 3.04 10.38 -9.81
CA VAL A 164 2.39 11.56 -10.42
C VAL A 164 1.30 11.11 -11.41
N LEU A 165 1.60 10.14 -12.28
CA LEU A 165 0.63 9.62 -13.24
C LEU A 165 -0.55 8.95 -12.54
N ALA A 166 -0.31 8.23 -11.44
CA ALA A 166 -1.34 7.66 -10.59
C ALA A 166 -2.22 8.74 -9.93
N ALA A 167 -1.62 9.82 -9.45
CA ALA A 167 -2.33 10.96 -8.89
C ALA A 167 -3.22 11.65 -9.95
N LEU A 168 -2.70 11.84 -11.17
CA LEU A 168 -3.48 12.39 -12.30
C LEU A 168 -4.67 11.50 -12.64
N ALA A 169 -4.44 10.19 -12.78
CA ALA A 169 -5.49 9.23 -13.05
C ALA A 169 -6.58 9.28 -11.96
N ALA A 170 -6.18 9.34 -10.69
CA ALA A 170 -7.11 9.41 -9.57
C ALA A 170 -7.96 10.69 -9.58
N ILE A 171 -7.38 11.85 -9.92
CA ILE A 171 -8.13 13.11 -10.08
C ILE A 171 -9.15 12.97 -11.22
N PHE A 172 -8.73 12.51 -12.40
CA PHE A 172 -9.65 12.39 -13.54
C PHE A 172 -10.77 11.39 -13.30
N VAL A 173 -10.46 10.25 -12.67
CA VAL A 173 -11.48 9.29 -12.25
C VAL A 173 -12.43 9.92 -11.23
N ALA A 174 -11.94 10.61 -10.20
CA ALA A 174 -12.78 11.23 -9.19
C ALA A 174 -13.69 12.32 -9.78
N CYS A 175 -13.17 13.16 -10.67
CA CYS A 175 -13.94 14.20 -11.37
C CYS A 175 -14.98 13.58 -12.31
N THR A 176 -14.57 12.67 -13.19
CA THR A 176 -15.48 11.97 -14.12
C THR A 176 -16.57 11.25 -13.35
N TRP A 177 -16.20 10.52 -12.29
CA TRP A 177 -17.14 9.78 -11.49
C TRP A 177 -18.11 10.68 -10.75
N SER A 178 -17.64 11.80 -10.17
CA SER A 178 -18.52 12.74 -9.48
C SER A 178 -19.58 13.32 -10.42
N LEU A 179 -19.22 13.57 -11.68
CA LEU A 179 -20.13 14.03 -12.72
C LEU A 179 -21.07 12.90 -13.18
N ALA A 180 -20.53 11.72 -13.49
CA ALA A 180 -21.31 10.55 -13.87
C ALA A 180 -22.29 10.13 -12.77
N LYS A 181 -21.90 10.24 -11.50
CA LYS A 181 -22.77 9.96 -10.34
C LYS A 181 -23.99 10.87 -10.33
N ARG A 182 -23.83 12.17 -10.60
CA ARG A 182 -24.96 13.11 -10.69
C ARG A 182 -25.89 12.75 -11.84
N LEU A 183 -25.31 12.39 -12.98
CA LEU A 183 -26.07 11.94 -14.15
C LEU A 183 -26.84 10.64 -13.85
N PHE A 184 -26.18 9.62 -13.29
CA PHE A 184 -26.83 8.36 -12.92
C PHE A 184 -27.85 8.54 -11.81
N ALA A 185 -27.60 9.38 -10.80
CA ALA A 185 -28.60 9.69 -9.78
C ALA A 185 -29.83 10.37 -10.39
N ALA A 186 -29.63 11.29 -11.35
CA ALA A 186 -30.72 11.95 -12.06
C ALA A 186 -31.51 10.99 -12.97
N LEU A 187 -30.84 10.01 -13.60
CA LEU A 187 -31.46 9.09 -14.56
C LEU A 187 -32.03 7.80 -13.92
N LEU A 188 -31.36 7.26 -12.91
CA LEU A 188 -31.59 5.91 -12.36
C LEU A 188 -32.01 5.92 -10.89
N GLY A 189 -32.05 7.09 -10.23
CA GLY A 189 -32.38 7.21 -8.80
C GLY A 189 -31.34 6.62 -7.84
N GLN A 190 -30.29 5.99 -8.36
CA GLN A 190 -29.18 5.42 -7.59
C GLN A 190 -27.86 5.68 -8.29
N ALA A 191 -26.79 5.87 -7.52
CA ALA A 191 -25.47 6.02 -8.09
C ALA A 191 -24.41 5.35 -7.21
N PRO A 192 -23.54 4.51 -7.78
CA PRO A 192 -22.50 3.81 -7.03
C PRO A 192 -21.54 4.79 -6.35
N SER A 193 -21.03 4.41 -5.17
CA SER A 193 -20.29 5.32 -4.31
C SER A 193 -18.80 5.42 -4.70
N PRO A 194 -18.24 6.63 -4.92
CA PRO A 194 -16.80 6.84 -5.14
C PRO A 194 -15.94 6.49 -3.92
N THR A 195 -16.56 6.21 -2.78
CA THR A 195 -15.85 5.93 -1.54
C THR A 195 -14.91 4.75 -1.69
N LEU A 196 -15.16 3.78 -2.59
CA LEU A 196 -14.35 2.58 -2.72
C LEU A 196 -12.85 2.84 -2.95
N ILE A 197 -12.49 3.86 -3.75
CA ILE A 197 -11.08 4.24 -3.97
C ILE A 197 -10.46 4.84 -2.69
N VAL A 198 -11.18 5.76 -2.04
CA VAL A 198 -10.76 6.40 -0.79
C VAL A 198 -10.59 5.36 0.32
N ARG A 199 -11.46 4.33 0.32
CA ARG A 199 -11.45 3.24 1.27
C ARG A 199 -10.25 2.34 1.06
N TYR A 200 -10.10 1.81 -0.15
CA TYR A 200 -9.01 0.91 -0.51
C TYR A 200 -7.61 1.50 -0.25
N VAL A 201 -7.38 2.74 -0.69
CA VAL A 201 -6.08 3.40 -0.48
C VAL A 201 -5.99 4.00 0.94
N GLY A 202 -7.13 4.27 1.58
CA GLY A 202 -7.22 4.75 2.95
C GLY A 202 -6.59 3.79 3.95
N ASP A 203 -6.64 2.48 3.70
CA ASP A 203 -5.97 1.48 4.53
C ASP A 203 -4.45 1.57 4.44
N VAL A 204 -3.91 1.80 3.24
CA VAL A 204 -2.47 2.04 3.05
C VAL A 204 -2.04 3.26 3.84
N ARG A 205 -2.81 4.35 3.77
CA ARG A 205 -2.58 5.56 4.58
C ARG A 205 -2.65 5.26 6.07
N THR A 206 -3.64 4.49 6.51
CA THR A 206 -3.83 4.12 7.91
C THR A 206 -2.66 3.29 8.42
N TYR A 207 -2.16 2.34 7.62
CA TYR A 207 -1.03 1.50 7.96
C TYR A 207 0.30 2.27 7.99
N GLU A 208 0.50 3.18 7.03
CA GLU A 208 1.66 4.07 6.98
C GLU A 208 1.66 5.11 8.09
N SER A 209 0.47 5.54 8.53
CA SER A 209 0.30 6.67 9.44
C SER A 209 1.21 6.58 10.67
N ARG A 210 1.77 7.73 11.03
CA ARG A 210 2.55 7.87 12.26
C ARG A 210 1.59 7.91 13.45
N ALA A 211 2.06 7.53 14.63
CA ALA A 211 1.28 7.70 15.84
C ALA A 211 0.78 9.15 15.98
N ALA A 212 -0.47 9.34 16.36
CA ALA A 212 -1.00 10.61 16.82
C ALA A 212 -1.86 10.40 18.08
N PRO A 213 -2.03 11.43 18.93
CA PRO A 213 -2.93 11.32 20.08
C PRO A 213 -4.33 10.89 19.65
N GLY A 214 -4.87 9.84 20.27
CA GLY A 214 -6.20 9.29 19.97
C GLY A 214 -6.28 8.32 18.79
N ASP A 215 -5.17 8.05 18.08
CA ASP A 215 -5.16 7.11 16.96
C ASP A 215 -4.91 5.65 17.36
N SER A 216 -4.42 5.41 18.57
CA SER A 216 -4.08 4.07 19.05
C SER A 216 -5.30 3.27 19.49
N ALA A 217 -5.26 1.95 19.28
CA ALA A 217 -6.13 1.02 19.99
C ALA A 217 -5.92 1.15 21.51
N LEU A 218 -6.95 0.83 22.29
CA LEU A 218 -6.87 0.83 23.76
C LEU A 218 -5.76 -0.09 24.29
N SER A 219 -5.46 -1.17 23.56
CA SER A 219 -4.38 -2.11 23.88
C SER A 219 -2.97 -1.51 23.73
N ASP A 220 -2.81 -0.44 22.95
CA ASP A 220 -1.50 0.10 22.56
C ASP A 220 -1.48 1.64 22.57
N PRO A 221 -1.80 2.30 23.70
CA PRO A 221 -1.98 3.75 23.76
C PRO A 221 -0.73 4.51 23.27
N GLY A 222 -0.95 5.50 22.40
CA GLY A 222 0.12 6.32 21.84
C GLY A 222 0.97 5.64 20.75
N ARG A 223 0.62 4.41 20.34
CA ARG A 223 1.27 3.71 19.22
C ARG A 223 0.51 3.90 17.90
N PRO A 224 1.19 3.76 16.75
CA PRO A 224 0.53 3.81 15.44
C PRO A 224 -0.48 2.65 15.28
N ARG A 225 -1.55 2.86 14.53
CA ARG A 225 -2.61 1.86 14.28
C ARG A 225 -2.07 0.53 13.74
N ARG A 226 -1.02 0.56 12.92
CA ARG A 226 -0.37 -0.66 12.42
C ARG A 226 0.11 -1.60 13.52
N VAL A 227 0.37 -1.13 14.74
CA VAL A 227 0.73 -1.99 15.87
C VAL A 227 -0.46 -2.85 16.27
N GLY A 228 -1.65 -2.25 16.41
CA GLY A 228 -2.89 -2.98 16.65
C GLY A 228 -3.25 -3.92 15.50
N ILE A 229 -3.00 -3.52 14.25
CA ILE A 229 -3.20 -4.40 13.08
C ILE A 229 -2.24 -5.60 13.12
N ARG A 230 -0.95 -5.36 13.38
CA ARG A 230 0.08 -6.42 13.53
C ARG A 230 -0.20 -7.35 14.70
N ARG A 231 -0.74 -6.82 15.81
CA ARG A 231 -1.18 -7.60 16.96
C ARG A 231 -2.12 -8.72 16.54
N ARG A 232 -3.13 -8.41 15.72
CA ARG A 232 -4.09 -9.42 15.22
C ARG A 232 -3.44 -10.47 14.33
N MET A 233 -2.56 -10.05 13.42
CA MET A 233 -1.79 -10.98 12.59
C MET A 233 -0.95 -11.94 13.44
N VAL A 234 -0.21 -11.42 14.43
CA VAL A 234 0.66 -12.22 15.28
C VAL A 234 -0.15 -13.15 16.19
N SER A 235 -1.24 -12.67 16.79
CA SER A 235 -2.11 -13.50 17.64
C SER A 235 -2.69 -14.68 16.88
N GLU A 236 -3.26 -14.47 15.68
CA GLU A 236 -3.81 -15.56 14.85
C GLU A 236 -2.71 -16.50 14.34
N MET A 237 -1.55 -15.97 13.95
CA MET A 237 -0.41 -16.77 13.53
C MET A 237 0.11 -17.67 14.65
N VAL A 238 0.24 -17.14 15.87
CA VAL A 238 0.70 -17.91 17.04
C VAL A 238 -0.32 -18.97 17.42
N ALA A 239 -1.62 -18.67 17.42
CA ALA A 239 -2.65 -19.67 17.66
C ALA A 239 -2.57 -20.82 16.65
N LEU A 240 -2.56 -20.51 15.35
CA LEU A 240 -2.49 -21.52 14.29
C LEU A 240 -1.21 -22.36 14.35
N ALA A 241 -0.08 -21.72 14.69
CA ALA A 241 1.22 -22.38 14.85
C ALA A 241 1.29 -23.31 16.07
N THR A 242 0.45 -23.10 17.09
CA THR A 242 0.39 -23.93 18.31
C THR A 242 -0.68 -25.01 18.27
N GLU A 243 -1.67 -24.88 17.39
CA GLU A 243 -2.72 -25.90 17.19
C GLU A 243 -2.18 -27.23 16.62
N PRO A 244 -2.84 -28.37 16.86
CA PRO A 244 -2.41 -29.69 16.37
C PRO A 244 -2.70 -29.91 14.86
N CYS A 245 -2.28 -28.99 13.98
CA CYS A 245 -2.35 -29.14 12.53
C CYS A 245 -1.11 -29.88 11.95
N GLU A 246 -1.26 -30.58 10.82
CA GLU A 246 -0.13 -31.20 10.10
C GLU A 246 0.74 -30.15 9.38
N GLY A 247 0.17 -28.97 9.16
CA GLY A 247 0.82 -27.81 8.58
C GLY A 247 -0.17 -26.67 8.36
N TRP A 248 0.34 -25.50 8.04
CA TRP A 248 -0.48 -24.34 7.78
C TRP A 248 0.08 -23.44 6.67
N TYR A 249 -0.79 -22.61 6.10
CA TYR A 249 -0.47 -21.68 5.02
C TYR A 249 -0.98 -20.28 5.36
N VAL A 250 -0.31 -19.26 4.82
CA VAL A 250 -0.78 -17.88 4.85
C VAL A 250 -1.20 -17.47 3.44
N LEU A 251 -2.45 -17.01 3.29
CA LEU A 251 -2.99 -16.50 2.03
C LEU A 251 -3.25 -15.01 2.21
N ALA A 252 -2.44 -14.18 1.57
CA ALA A 252 -2.45 -12.74 1.78
C ALA A 252 -2.76 -11.98 0.50
N HIS A 253 -3.73 -11.06 0.60
CA HIS A 253 -4.18 -10.21 -0.51
C HIS A 253 -3.83 -8.75 -0.28
N SER A 254 -3.35 -8.05 -1.31
CA SER A 254 -3.20 -6.58 -1.26
C SER A 254 -2.34 -6.13 -0.07
N LEU A 255 -2.73 -5.10 0.69
CA LEU A 255 -2.07 -4.66 1.92
C LEU A 255 -1.90 -5.78 2.96
N GLY A 256 -2.75 -6.81 2.94
CA GLY A 256 -2.61 -8.00 3.78
C GLY A 256 -1.29 -8.73 3.55
N THR A 257 -0.70 -8.63 2.36
CA THR A 257 0.65 -9.17 2.09
C THR A 257 1.73 -8.46 2.90
N VAL A 258 1.63 -7.14 3.07
CA VAL A 258 2.54 -6.34 3.89
C VAL A 258 2.38 -6.70 5.35
N LEU A 259 1.14 -6.89 5.80
CA LEU A 259 0.85 -7.32 7.17
C LEU A 259 1.39 -8.71 7.46
N ALA A 260 1.07 -9.68 6.59
CA ALA A 260 1.52 -11.06 6.71
C ALA A 260 3.04 -11.16 6.70
N TYR A 261 3.68 -10.48 5.75
CA TYR A 261 5.13 -10.37 5.68
C TYR A 261 5.73 -9.86 6.99
N ASN A 262 5.19 -8.75 7.52
CA ASN A 262 5.67 -8.16 8.77
C ASN A 262 5.46 -9.07 9.97
N GLY A 263 4.38 -9.85 10.01
CA GLY A 263 4.14 -10.85 11.06
C GLY A 263 5.15 -12.00 11.01
N LEU A 264 5.36 -12.57 9.82
CA LEU A 264 6.28 -13.69 9.58
C LEU A 264 7.76 -13.30 9.78
N THR A 265 8.10 -12.05 9.52
CA THR A 265 9.47 -11.52 9.58
C THR A 265 9.75 -10.64 10.80
N GLU A 266 8.86 -10.66 11.80
CA GLU A 266 9.08 -9.97 13.07
C GLU A 266 10.17 -10.67 13.91
N THR A 267 10.89 -9.91 14.73
CA THR A 267 11.93 -10.47 15.62
C THR A 267 11.33 -11.32 16.74
N GLY A 268 12.02 -12.38 17.14
CA GLY A 268 11.58 -13.29 18.20
C GLY A 268 11.28 -12.58 19.51
N HIS A 269 12.06 -11.55 19.85
CA HIS A 269 11.84 -10.76 21.07
C HIS A 269 10.63 -9.82 21.01
N ALA A 270 10.20 -9.41 19.81
CA ALA A 270 9.06 -8.51 19.64
C ALA A 270 7.73 -9.26 19.53
N LEU A 271 7.74 -10.50 19.02
CA LEU A 271 6.54 -11.32 18.88
C LEU A 271 5.72 -11.44 20.20
N PRO A 272 6.31 -11.72 21.38
CA PRO A 272 5.56 -11.76 22.64
C PRO A 272 4.84 -10.46 22.99
N ASN A 273 5.37 -9.30 22.58
CA ASN A 273 4.78 -8.00 22.90
C ASN A 273 3.41 -7.78 22.22
N TYR A 274 3.13 -8.56 21.17
CA TYR A 274 1.85 -8.57 20.47
C TYR A 274 0.84 -9.52 21.14
N LEU A 275 1.20 -10.34 22.11
CA LEU A 275 0.24 -11.24 22.75
C LEU A 275 -0.38 -10.60 23.99
N SER A 276 -1.59 -11.04 24.34
CA SER A 276 -2.12 -10.83 25.69
C SER A 276 -1.42 -11.77 26.67
N GLN A 277 -1.57 -11.53 27.98
CA GLN A 277 -0.98 -12.41 28.99
C GLN A 277 -1.55 -13.83 28.90
N GLU A 278 -2.87 -13.95 28.66
CA GLU A 278 -3.58 -15.22 28.50
C GLU A 278 -3.11 -15.96 27.25
N GLN A 279 -2.92 -15.25 26.13
CA GLN A 279 -2.38 -15.83 24.91
C GLN A 279 -0.95 -16.35 25.14
N TRP A 280 -0.09 -15.56 25.79
CA TRP A 280 1.28 -15.96 26.12
C TRP A 280 1.33 -17.21 26.99
N GLN A 281 0.47 -17.30 28.01
CA GLN A 281 0.41 -18.48 28.88
C GLN A 281 0.08 -19.77 28.14
N ARG A 282 -0.71 -19.69 27.05
CA ARG A 282 -1.07 -20.83 26.21
C ARG A 282 0.02 -21.24 25.22
N VAL A 283 1.01 -20.37 24.96
CA VAL A 283 2.15 -20.73 24.10
C VAL A 283 2.92 -21.87 24.79
N PRO A 284 3.22 -22.97 24.08
CA PRO A 284 4.09 -24.04 24.60
C PRO A 284 5.46 -23.52 25.06
N ASP A 285 5.97 -24.06 26.18
CA ASP A 285 7.19 -23.55 26.81
C ASP A 285 8.47 -23.74 25.96
N ASP A 286 8.48 -24.73 25.07
CA ASP A 286 9.53 -24.96 24.09
C ASP A 286 9.62 -23.83 23.04
N ILE A 287 8.49 -23.19 22.70
CA ILE A 287 8.42 -22.05 21.81
C ILE A 287 8.79 -20.74 22.52
N LYS A 288 8.66 -20.65 23.85
CA LYS A 288 8.93 -19.42 24.63
C LYS A 288 10.41 -19.09 24.85
N ARG A 289 11.34 -19.87 24.26
CA ARG A 289 12.79 -19.69 24.43
C ARG A 289 13.53 -20.03 23.14
N ASP A 290 14.35 -19.10 22.68
CA ASP A 290 15.24 -19.29 21.54
C ASP A 290 16.70 -19.04 21.98
N PRO A 291 17.52 -20.08 22.20
CA PRO A 291 18.91 -19.91 22.61
C PRO A 291 19.77 -19.23 21.52
N ASN A 292 19.31 -19.24 20.27
CA ASN A 292 20.01 -18.65 19.14
C ASN A 292 19.54 -17.21 18.85
N CYS A 293 18.49 -16.72 19.51
CA CYS A 293 18.09 -15.32 19.39
C CYS A 293 19.12 -14.43 20.11
N GLU A 294 19.59 -13.40 19.41
CA GLU A 294 20.53 -12.45 19.98
C GLU A 294 19.83 -11.54 20.99
N ARG A 295 20.27 -11.64 22.25
CA ARG A 295 19.73 -10.85 23.35
C ARG A 295 19.80 -9.38 23.01
N ARG A 296 18.65 -8.71 23.09
CA ARG A 296 18.56 -7.27 22.91
C ARG A 296 18.82 -6.53 24.21
N GLU A 297 19.66 -5.51 24.16
CA GLU A 297 19.87 -4.59 25.29
C GLU A 297 18.75 -3.52 25.39
N ASP A 298 18.06 -3.23 24.29
CA ASP A 298 17.08 -2.15 24.14
C ASP A 298 15.62 -2.65 24.13
N ILE A 299 15.31 -3.66 24.93
CA ILE A 299 13.98 -4.29 24.98
C ILE A 299 12.86 -3.27 25.22
N SER A 300 13.11 -2.23 26.04
CA SER A 300 12.14 -1.16 26.31
C SER A 300 11.85 -0.26 25.10
N ALA A 301 12.73 -0.26 24.09
CA ALA A 301 12.59 0.53 22.86
C ALA A 301 11.90 -0.24 21.72
N MET A 302 11.41 -1.46 21.99
CA MET A 302 10.65 -2.24 21.03
C MET A 302 9.29 -1.62 20.70
N MET A 303 8.75 -2.01 19.54
CA MET A 303 7.39 -1.71 19.14
C MET A 303 6.67 -3.01 18.76
N PRO A 304 5.54 -3.34 19.41
CA PRO A 304 4.96 -2.68 20.58
C PRO A 304 5.91 -2.69 21.78
N THR A 305 5.63 -1.79 22.74
CA THR A 305 6.35 -1.78 24.03
C THR A 305 6.20 -3.15 24.67
N ARG A 306 7.27 -3.65 25.29
CA ARG A 306 7.18 -4.88 26.08
C ARG A 306 6.26 -4.67 27.29
N PRO A 307 5.19 -5.48 27.44
CA PRO A 307 4.38 -5.54 28.65
C PRO A 307 5.20 -5.86 29.90
N HIS A 308 4.75 -5.36 31.06
CA HIS A 308 5.44 -5.54 32.34
C HIS A 308 5.45 -6.98 32.86
N TRP A 309 4.54 -7.82 32.37
CA TRP A 309 4.44 -9.24 32.72
C TRP A 309 5.36 -10.14 31.88
N LEU A 310 6.07 -9.59 30.89
CA LEU A 310 7.12 -10.30 30.15
C LEU A 310 8.50 -9.97 30.74
N GLU A 311 9.28 -11.01 31.00
CA GLU A 311 10.67 -10.89 31.43
C GLU A 311 11.56 -10.48 30.25
N GLY A 312 12.80 -10.04 30.49
CA GLY A 312 13.71 -9.63 29.41
C GLY A 312 14.13 -10.77 28.48
N GLU A 313 14.19 -12.00 28.99
CA GLU A 313 14.62 -13.18 28.22
C GLU A 313 13.49 -13.83 27.43
N ASP A 314 12.23 -13.46 27.68
CA ASP A 314 11.09 -14.04 26.96
C ASP A 314 11.21 -13.77 25.46
N VAL A 315 11.06 -14.81 24.65
CA VAL A 315 11.29 -14.73 23.21
C VAL A 315 10.45 -15.81 22.56
N ILE A 316 9.93 -15.58 21.35
CA ILE A 316 9.35 -16.68 20.57
C ILE A 316 10.45 -17.26 19.68
N ASP A 317 10.70 -18.56 19.83
CA ASP A 317 11.50 -19.34 18.89
C ASP A 317 10.78 -19.42 17.55
N ARG A 318 11.23 -18.57 16.63
CA ARG A 318 10.65 -18.46 15.29
C ARG A 318 10.81 -19.75 14.50
N GLN A 319 11.88 -20.51 14.73
CA GLN A 319 12.08 -21.77 14.01
C GLN A 319 11.04 -22.81 14.43
N GLN A 320 10.74 -22.90 15.73
CA GLN A 320 9.69 -23.79 16.23
C GLN A 320 8.29 -23.28 15.85
N LEU A 321 8.03 -21.98 15.99
CA LEU A 321 6.77 -21.35 15.60
C LEU A 321 6.44 -21.64 14.13
N LEU A 322 7.43 -21.50 13.23
CA LEU A 322 7.25 -21.64 11.80
C LEU A 322 7.54 -23.05 11.28
N ALA A 323 7.90 -24.01 12.14
CA ALA A 323 8.32 -25.37 11.74
C ALA A 323 7.28 -26.09 10.85
N ARG A 324 6.00 -25.77 11.04
CA ARG A 324 4.87 -26.35 10.31
C ARG A 324 4.29 -25.45 9.22
N LEU A 325 4.88 -24.27 8.98
CA LEU A 325 4.50 -23.40 7.89
C LEU A 325 4.90 -24.05 6.56
N ARG A 326 3.92 -24.33 5.70
CA ARG A 326 4.13 -24.99 4.40
C ARG A 326 4.18 -23.99 3.25
N GLY A 327 3.60 -22.81 3.41
CA GLY A 327 3.72 -21.80 2.37
C GLY A 327 3.07 -20.48 2.67
N PHE A 328 3.51 -19.49 1.90
CA PHE A 328 3.04 -18.11 1.93
C PHE A 328 2.60 -17.70 0.54
N LEU A 329 1.30 -17.62 0.31
CA LEU A 329 0.71 -17.21 -0.95
C LEU A 329 0.37 -15.73 -0.89
N THR A 330 1.02 -14.92 -1.71
CA THR A 330 0.68 -13.50 -1.88
C THR A 330 0.04 -13.27 -3.24
N TYR A 331 -1.00 -12.44 -3.29
CA TYR A 331 -1.64 -12.04 -4.53
C TYR A 331 -2.06 -10.58 -4.46
N GLY A 332 -1.93 -9.86 -5.58
CA GLY A 332 -2.13 -8.41 -5.56
C GLY A 332 -1.11 -7.65 -4.70
N SER A 333 0.09 -8.21 -4.49
CA SER A 333 1.04 -7.74 -3.48
C SER A 333 1.67 -6.37 -3.81
N PRO A 334 1.49 -5.32 -2.98
CA PRO A 334 2.22 -4.06 -3.10
C PRO A 334 3.60 -4.09 -2.43
N LEU A 335 4.08 -5.23 -1.94
CA LEU A 335 5.22 -5.31 -1.04
C LEU A 335 6.52 -4.71 -1.63
N ASP A 336 6.74 -4.84 -2.94
CA ASP A 336 7.88 -4.23 -3.66
C ASP A 336 7.77 -2.69 -3.73
N LYS A 337 6.55 -2.16 -3.87
CA LYS A 337 6.26 -0.71 -3.76
C LYS A 337 6.44 -0.23 -2.33
N PHE A 338 6.08 -1.04 -1.33
CA PHE A 338 6.38 -0.74 0.07
C PHE A 338 7.88 -0.74 0.35
N ALA A 339 8.66 -1.69 -0.20
CA ALA A 339 10.12 -1.66 -0.11
C ALA A 339 10.69 -0.38 -0.73
N SER A 340 10.09 0.08 -1.82
CA SER A 340 10.46 1.30 -2.52
C SER A 340 10.15 2.58 -1.74
N LEU A 341 8.95 2.70 -1.16
CA LEU A 341 8.46 3.93 -0.53
C LEU A 341 8.70 3.99 0.98
N TRP A 342 8.58 2.84 1.65
CA TRP A 342 8.63 2.70 3.10
C TRP A 342 9.42 1.45 3.52
N PRO A 343 10.71 1.32 3.13
CA PRO A 343 11.50 0.09 3.37
C PRO A 343 11.52 -0.35 4.84
N ARG A 344 11.40 0.58 5.79
CA ARG A 344 11.36 0.27 7.22
C ARG A 344 10.07 -0.34 7.72
N ILE A 345 8.96 -0.12 7.01
CA ILE A 345 7.70 -0.80 7.32
C ILE A 345 7.84 -2.29 7.03
N VAL A 346 8.67 -2.66 6.05
CA VAL A 346 8.88 -4.02 5.53
C VAL A 346 10.31 -4.52 5.78
N ALA A 347 10.86 -4.20 6.96
CA ALA A 347 12.17 -4.71 7.36
C ALA A 347 12.10 -6.20 7.72
N THR A 348 13.12 -6.97 7.37
CA THR A 348 13.22 -8.41 7.64
C THR A 348 14.05 -8.68 8.90
N ALA A 349 13.55 -9.46 9.86
CA ALA A 349 14.35 -9.87 11.00
C ALA A 349 15.48 -10.86 10.62
N THR A 350 16.67 -10.58 11.13
CA THR A 350 17.91 -11.38 11.03
C THR A 350 18.52 -11.56 12.42
N ASP A 351 17.66 -11.81 13.42
CA ASP A 351 17.95 -11.80 14.85
C ASP A 351 18.62 -13.07 15.38
N ARG A 352 18.84 -14.07 14.53
CA ARG A 352 19.46 -15.35 14.91
C ARG A 352 20.98 -15.34 14.73
N LYS A 353 21.69 -15.77 15.77
CA LYS A 353 23.16 -15.88 15.82
C LYS A 353 23.70 -16.98 14.90
N ASP A 354 22.92 -18.04 14.71
CA ASP A 354 23.31 -19.21 13.90
C ASP A 354 23.19 -18.95 12.39
N GLY A 355 22.61 -17.81 11.99
CA GLY A 355 22.38 -17.45 10.59
C GLY A 355 21.38 -18.37 9.87
N LYS A 356 20.72 -19.29 10.59
CA LYS A 356 19.76 -20.22 10.00
C LYS A 356 18.44 -19.53 9.72
N SER A 357 17.78 -19.97 8.65
CA SER A 357 16.43 -19.55 8.36
C SER A 357 15.46 -20.04 9.42
N PRO A 358 14.57 -19.16 9.96
CA PRO A 358 13.47 -19.61 10.80
C PRO A 358 12.37 -20.31 9.98
N PHE A 359 12.37 -20.12 8.66
CA PHE A 359 11.44 -20.79 7.75
C PHE A 359 11.98 -22.18 7.39
N PRO A 360 11.12 -23.21 7.41
CA PRO A 360 11.53 -24.55 7.04
C PRO A 360 11.72 -24.64 5.52
N GLU A 361 12.56 -25.58 5.06
CA GLU A 361 12.92 -25.70 3.63
C GLU A 361 11.72 -25.96 2.72
N GLN A 362 10.69 -26.65 3.23
CA GLN A 362 9.45 -26.90 2.50
C GLN A 362 8.51 -25.69 2.41
N CYS A 363 8.85 -24.56 3.03
CA CYS A 363 8.01 -23.36 2.96
C CYS A 363 8.24 -22.63 1.62
N HIS A 364 7.24 -22.66 0.74
CA HIS A 364 7.28 -21.93 -0.53
C HIS A 364 6.57 -20.58 -0.42
N TRP A 365 7.21 -19.50 -0.88
CA TRP A 365 6.54 -18.20 -1.03
C TRP A 365 6.12 -17.98 -2.48
N ILE A 366 4.84 -18.21 -2.76
CA ILE A 366 4.27 -18.02 -4.10
C ILE A 366 3.67 -16.62 -4.21
N ASN A 367 4.11 -15.83 -5.18
CA ASN A 367 3.53 -14.52 -5.49
C ASN A 367 2.77 -14.56 -6.83
N LEU A 368 1.44 -14.57 -6.76
CA LEU A 368 0.58 -14.42 -7.93
C LEU A 368 0.52 -12.94 -8.33
N VAL A 369 0.98 -12.63 -9.55
CA VAL A 369 1.03 -11.25 -10.06
C VAL A 369 0.27 -11.14 -11.38
N ALA A 370 -0.85 -10.42 -11.38
CA ALA A 370 -1.56 -10.10 -12.61
C ALA A 370 -0.95 -8.84 -13.27
N PRO A 371 -0.54 -8.89 -14.54
CA PRO A 371 0.13 -7.74 -15.17
C PRO A 371 -0.75 -6.51 -15.37
N SER A 372 -2.08 -6.68 -15.34
CA SER A 372 -3.07 -5.60 -15.37
C SER A 372 -3.48 -5.10 -13.98
N ASP A 373 -2.90 -5.64 -12.90
CA ASP A 373 -3.13 -5.17 -11.54
C ASP A 373 -2.21 -3.96 -11.24
N PRO A 374 -2.79 -2.76 -11.00
CA PRO A 374 -2.01 -1.55 -10.73
C PRO A 374 -1.25 -1.58 -9.40
N VAL A 375 -1.62 -2.47 -8.49
CA VAL A 375 -1.09 -2.54 -7.12
C VAL A 375 -0.06 -3.65 -7.00
N ALA A 376 -0.26 -4.78 -7.67
CA ALA A 376 0.71 -5.87 -7.67
C ALA A 376 2.07 -5.46 -8.27
N GLY A 377 3.10 -6.17 -7.85
CA GLY A 377 4.43 -6.17 -8.46
C GLY A 377 5.05 -7.56 -8.38
N THR A 378 6.07 -7.79 -9.20
CA THR A 378 7.01 -8.88 -8.91
C THR A 378 7.77 -8.52 -7.64
N LEU A 379 8.02 -9.51 -6.78
CA LEU A 379 8.71 -9.29 -5.50
C LEU A 379 10.23 -9.43 -5.67
N ASP A 380 10.76 -8.72 -6.66
CA ASP A 380 12.15 -8.87 -7.06
C ASP A 380 13.10 -8.38 -5.96
N SER A 381 12.71 -7.37 -5.17
CA SER A 381 13.46 -6.89 -3.99
C SER A 381 13.62 -7.93 -2.88
N TYR A 382 12.93 -9.08 -2.99
CA TYR A 382 12.96 -10.20 -2.04
C TYR A 382 13.49 -11.49 -2.68
N SER A 383 13.92 -11.46 -3.95
CA SER A 383 14.28 -12.65 -4.73
C SER A 383 15.65 -13.28 -4.41
N GLY A 384 16.40 -12.74 -3.45
CA GLY A 384 17.62 -13.36 -2.91
C GLY A 384 18.76 -13.59 -3.91
N THR A 385 18.80 -12.91 -5.06
CA THR A 385 19.80 -13.18 -6.09
C THR A 385 21.20 -12.68 -5.68
N ARG A 386 22.00 -13.62 -5.12
CA ARG A 386 23.45 -13.63 -4.83
C ARG A 386 24.03 -12.47 -4.00
N GLY A 387 24.39 -12.80 -2.75
CA GLY A 387 25.30 -12.01 -1.90
C GLY A 387 24.63 -11.20 -0.78
N TRP A 388 23.34 -11.45 -0.50
CA TRP A 388 22.53 -10.55 0.33
C TRP A 388 21.96 -11.25 1.58
N ARG A 389 21.92 -10.50 2.70
CA ARG A 389 21.52 -10.97 4.04
C ARG A 389 20.05 -11.44 4.18
N ILE A 390 19.21 -11.25 3.16
CA ILE A 390 17.77 -11.61 3.22
C ILE A 390 17.52 -13.05 2.76
N GLU A 391 18.46 -13.69 2.06
CA GLU A 391 18.29 -15.03 1.46
C GLU A 391 17.89 -16.11 2.48
N HIS A 392 18.31 -15.97 3.74
CA HIS A 392 17.94 -16.88 4.83
C HIS A 392 16.90 -16.27 5.79
N ALA A 393 16.42 -15.07 5.53
CA ALA A 393 15.52 -14.36 6.43
C ALA A 393 14.06 -14.37 5.96
N VAL A 394 13.81 -14.89 4.76
CA VAL A 394 12.49 -15.11 4.14
C VAL A 394 12.50 -16.41 3.33
N PRO A 395 11.35 -17.06 3.08
CA PRO A 395 11.28 -18.16 2.13
C PRO A 395 11.60 -17.68 0.71
N ARG A 396 12.09 -18.58 -0.13
CA ARG A 396 12.36 -18.29 -1.54
C ARG A 396 11.07 -17.86 -2.25
N VAL A 397 11.13 -16.72 -2.92
CA VAL A 397 9.98 -16.16 -3.64
C VAL A 397 9.89 -16.70 -5.06
N GLU A 398 8.72 -17.21 -5.41
CA GLU A 398 8.35 -17.70 -6.73
C GLU A 398 7.28 -16.76 -7.32
N ASN A 399 7.70 -15.91 -8.27
CA ASN A 399 6.78 -15.00 -8.96
C ASN A 399 6.03 -15.74 -10.08
N CYS A 400 4.75 -16.05 -9.86
CA CYS A 400 3.87 -16.71 -10.82
C CYS A 400 2.94 -15.66 -11.46
N ARG A 401 3.17 -15.31 -12.73
CA ARG A 401 2.35 -14.31 -13.43
C ARG A 401 1.01 -14.91 -13.82
N ALA A 402 -0.05 -14.17 -13.54
CA ALA A 402 -1.38 -14.54 -13.98
C ALA A 402 -1.60 -14.16 -15.45
N PRO A 403 -2.49 -14.86 -16.17
CA PRO A 403 -2.89 -14.47 -17.52
C PRO A 403 -3.39 -13.02 -17.56
N TRP A 404 -3.14 -12.35 -18.69
CA TRP A 404 -3.61 -10.99 -18.87
C TRP A 404 -5.14 -10.92 -18.80
N THR A 405 -5.65 -9.85 -18.18
CA THR A 405 -7.08 -9.53 -18.22
C THR A 405 -7.26 -8.07 -18.67
N PRO A 406 -8.24 -7.78 -19.55
CA PRO A 406 -8.46 -6.42 -20.07
C PRO A 406 -8.98 -5.44 -19.02
N LEU A 407 -9.46 -5.94 -17.89
CA LEU A 407 -10.10 -5.13 -16.87
C LEU A 407 -9.07 -4.63 -15.86
N TYR A 408 -8.41 -3.52 -16.20
CA TYR A 408 -7.47 -2.81 -15.33
C TYR A 408 -8.12 -2.49 -13.97
N GLY A 409 -7.42 -2.80 -12.87
CA GLY A 409 -7.94 -2.61 -11.50
C GLY A 409 -8.88 -3.71 -11.03
N LEU A 410 -9.81 -4.22 -11.86
CA LEU A 410 -10.59 -5.40 -11.48
C LEU A 410 -9.71 -6.65 -11.36
N ALA A 411 -8.62 -6.73 -12.12
CA ALA A 411 -7.59 -7.75 -11.94
C ALA A 411 -7.11 -7.87 -10.49
N HIS A 412 -7.07 -6.75 -9.75
CA HIS A 412 -6.64 -6.72 -8.36
C HIS A 412 -7.55 -7.51 -7.42
N ILE A 413 -8.87 -7.44 -7.64
CA ILE A 413 -9.86 -8.11 -6.78
C ILE A 413 -10.29 -9.48 -7.33
N ARG A 414 -9.87 -9.84 -8.56
CA ARG A 414 -10.34 -11.02 -9.29
C ARG A 414 -9.30 -12.14 -9.44
N TYR A 415 -8.33 -12.24 -8.53
CA TYR A 415 -7.34 -13.33 -8.55
C TYR A 415 -7.98 -14.70 -8.43
N PHE A 416 -9.03 -14.83 -7.61
CA PHE A 416 -9.72 -16.10 -7.41
C PHE A 416 -11.14 -16.09 -7.99
N SER A 417 -11.84 -14.95 -8.05
CA SER A 417 -13.20 -14.84 -8.66
C SER A 417 -13.37 -15.43 -10.07
N GLY A 418 -14.58 -15.88 -10.40
CA GLY A 418 -14.90 -16.41 -11.74
C GLY A 418 -14.49 -17.87 -11.93
N VAL A 419 -14.53 -18.64 -10.85
CA VAL A 419 -14.33 -20.10 -10.82
C VAL A 419 -15.58 -20.81 -11.36
N GLU A 420 -16.09 -20.39 -12.51
CA GLU A 420 -17.20 -21.10 -13.13
C GLU A 420 -16.74 -22.52 -13.47
N ARG A 421 -17.56 -23.53 -13.13
CA ARG A 421 -17.22 -24.96 -13.37
C ARG A 421 -16.83 -25.27 -14.82
N TYR A 422 -17.24 -24.43 -15.77
CA TYR A 422 -16.99 -24.59 -17.20
C TYR A 422 -15.82 -23.74 -17.72
N ALA A 423 -15.21 -22.89 -16.90
CA ALA A 423 -14.10 -22.04 -17.31
C ALA A 423 -12.83 -22.88 -17.52
N LYS A 424 -12.43 -23.07 -18.79
CA LYS A 424 -11.23 -23.83 -19.19
C LYS A 424 -10.01 -22.96 -19.53
N GLY A 425 -10.07 -21.66 -19.24
CA GLY A 425 -8.97 -20.74 -19.56
C GLY A 425 -7.74 -20.95 -18.66
N ASN A 426 -6.58 -20.44 -19.11
CA ASN A 426 -5.31 -20.48 -18.35
C ASN A 426 -5.45 -19.97 -16.91
N GLY A 427 -6.31 -18.97 -16.68
CA GLY A 427 -6.54 -18.43 -15.33
C GLY A 427 -7.20 -19.45 -14.40
N SER A 428 -8.11 -20.27 -14.92
CA SER A 428 -8.74 -21.37 -14.16
C SER A 428 -7.71 -22.44 -13.82
N ILE A 429 -6.84 -22.80 -14.77
CA ILE A 429 -5.76 -23.78 -14.57
C ILE A 429 -4.82 -23.33 -13.45
N GLN A 430 -4.41 -22.06 -13.44
CA GLN A 430 -3.53 -21.53 -12.40
C GLN A 430 -4.20 -21.55 -11.01
N LYS A 431 -5.49 -21.20 -10.91
CA LYS A 431 -6.23 -21.27 -9.65
C LYS A 431 -6.39 -22.71 -9.16
N GLN A 432 -6.67 -23.65 -10.05
CA GLN A 432 -6.70 -25.07 -9.72
C GLN A 432 -5.33 -25.58 -9.26
N ALA A 433 -4.24 -25.05 -9.82
CA ALA A 433 -2.89 -25.36 -9.37
C ALA A 433 -2.64 -24.86 -7.93
N VAL A 434 -3.17 -23.70 -7.54
CA VAL A 434 -3.14 -23.24 -6.13
C VAL A 434 -3.86 -24.23 -5.21
N ALA A 435 -5.06 -24.67 -5.57
CA ALA A 435 -5.81 -25.64 -4.76
C ALA A 435 -5.08 -27.00 -4.66
N LYS A 436 -4.44 -27.45 -5.76
CA LYS A 436 -3.57 -28.63 -5.75
C LYS A 436 -2.35 -28.44 -4.85
N TRP A 437 -1.73 -27.27 -4.89
CA TRP A 437 -0.58 -26.92 -4.06
C TRP A 437 -0.91 -26.92 -2.56
N LEU A 438 -2.11 -26.47 -2.18
CA LEU A 438 -2.56 -26.56 -0.78
C LEU A 438 -2.69 -28.01 -0.30
N LEU A 439 -3.12 -28.93 -1.18
CA LEU A 439 -3.22 -30.37 -0.91
C LEU A 439 -1.86 -31.09 -0.95
N ASP A 440 -0.97 -30.64 -1.84
CA ASP A 440 0.35 -31.19 -2.11
C ASP A 440 1.34 -30.04 -2.37
N PRO A 441 2.20 -29.67 -1.39
CA PRO A 441 3.15 -28.58 -1.52
C PRO A 441 4.11 -28.70 -2.71
N THR A 442 4.26 -29.90 -3.29
CA THR A 442 5.12 -30.13 -4.46
C THR A 442 4.46 -29.77 -5.80
N ALA A 443 3.16 -29.48 -5.80
CA ALA A 443 2.44 -29.15 -7.03
C ALA A 443 2.89 -27.78 -7.57
N GLU A 444 3.37 -27.79 -8.81
CA GLU A 444 3.85 -26.58 -9.49
C GLU A 444 2.71 -25.65 -9.91
N ILE A 445 2.89 -24.35 -9.65
CA ILE A 445 1.99 -23.30 -10.14
C ILE A 445 2.63 -22.63 -11.36
N LYS A 446 2.08 -22.93 -12.54
CA LYS A 446 2.62 -22.46 -13.81
C LYS A 446 2.69 -20.93 -13.87
N ASP A 447 3.87 -20.42 -14.25
CA ASP A 447 4.05 -19.02 -14.67
C ASP A 447 3.49 -18.85 -16.09
N HIS A 448 2.83 -17.72 -16.34
CA HIS A 448 2.40 -17.31 -17.67
C HIS A 448 3.20 -16.08 -18.10
N PRO A 449 4.48 -16.27 -18.50
CA PRO A 449 5.34 -15.16 -18.89
C PRO A 449 4.70 -14.40 -20.05
N GLN A 450 4.59 -13.09 -19.90
CA GLN A 450 4.15 -12.23 -20.99
C GLN A 450 5.35 -11.82 -21.82
N ASN A 451 5.18 -11.80 -23.15
CA ASN A 451 6.14 -11.19 -24.04
C ASN A 451 6.36 -9.73 -23.60
N TRP A 452 7.62 -9.31 -23.46
CA TRP A 452 7.97 -7.95 -23.03
C TRP A 452 7.34 -6.88 -23.92
N VAL A 453 7.15 -7.15 -25.22
CA VAL A 453 6.45 -6.24 -26.16
C VAL A 453 4.99 -6.07 -25.75
N VAL A 454 4.34 -7.17 -25.39
CA VAL A 454 2.95 -7.18 -24.91
C VAL A 454 2.86 -6.45 -23.58
N ARG A 455 3.83 -6.63 -22.67
CA ARG A 455 3.90 -5.87 -21.41
C ARG A 455 4.08 -4.37 -21.67
N LEU A 456 4.98 -3.99 -22.57
CA LEU A 456 5.21 -2.60 -22.95
C LEU A 456 3.94 -1.98 -23.54
N ALA A 457 3.32 -2.66 -24.51
CA ALA A 457 2.08 -2.19 -25.15
C ALA A 457 0.89 -2.13 -24.19
N LEU A 458 0.65 -3.19 -23.42
CA LEU A 458 -0.56 -3.34 -22.60
C LEU A 458 -0.46 -2.70 -21.22
N VAL A 459 0.75 -2.44 -20.69
CA VAL A 459 0.91 -1.87 -19.34
C VAL A 459 1.51 -0.47 -19.42
N GLN A 460 2.64 -0.32 -20.13
CA GLN A 460 3.36 0.96 -20.16
C GLN A 460 2.72 1.97 -21.12
N LEU A 461 2.10 1.54 -22.23
CA LEU A 461 1.37 2.44 -23.14
C LEU A 461 -0.12 2.53 -22.81
N ALA A 462 -0.77 1.42 -22.46
CA ALA A 462 -2.20 1.43 -22.18
C ALA A 462 -2.55 2.31 -20.97
N TYR A 463 -1.70 2.38 -19.95
CA TYR A 463 -1.99 3.21 -18.79
C TYR A 463 -1.95 4.72 -19.10
N PRO A 464 -0.89 5.28 -19.73
CA PRO A 464 -0.93 6.65 -20.26
C PRO A 464 -2.10 6.90 -21.22
N LEU A 465 -2.41 5.95 -22.11
CA LEU A 465 -3.56 6.07 -23.02
C LEU A 465 -4.88 6.11 -22.26
N LEU A 466 -5.03 5.31 -21.20
CA LEU A 466 -6.19 5.33 -20.32
C LEU A 466 -6.30 6.67 -19.57
N VAL A 467 -5.18 7.23 -19.10
CA VAL A 467 -5.15 8.56 -18.47
C VAL A 467 -5.55 9.65 -19.47
N VAL A 468 -5.05 9.59 -20.70
CA VAL A 468 -5.44 10.51 -21.78
C VAL A 468 -6.93 10.34 -22.12
N LEU A 469 -7.43 9.11 -22.22
CA LEU A 469 -8.84 8.84 -22.47
C LEU A 469 -9.73 9.35 -21.34
N LEU A 470 -9.37 9.06 -20.08
CA LEU A 470 -10.07 9.57 -18.89
C LEU A 470 -10.07 11.09 -18.86
N TRP A 471 -8.97 11.72 -19.23
CA TRP A 471 -8.88 13.16 -19.37
C TRP A 471 -9.84 13.69 -20.45
N LEU A 472 -9.83 13.12 -21.66
CA LEU A 472 -10.74 13.49 -22.75
C LEU A 472 -12.21 13.32 -22.35
N VAL A 473 -12.54 12.22 -21.68
CA VAL A 473 -13.89 11.94 -21.15
C VAL A 473 -14.26 12.96 -20.06
N THR A 474 -13.36 13.24 -19.11
CA THR A 474 -13.57 14.26 -18.07
C THR A 474 -13.88 15.61 -18.72
N THR A 475 -13.08 16.01 -19.70
CA THR A 475 -13.25 17.28 -20.41
C THR A 475 -14.57 17.33 -21.16
N LEU A 476 -14.96 16.26 -21.86
CA LEU A 476 -16.27 16.16 -22.51
C LEU A 476 -17.41 16.33 -21.50
N PHE A 477 -17.36 15.62 -20.37
CA PHE A 477 -18.36 15.71 -19.31
C PHE A 477 -18.47 17.13 -18.73
N VAL A 478 -17.34 17.77 -18.45
CA VAL A 478 -17.31 19.16 -17.96
C VAL A 478 -17.98 20.09 -18.97
N VAL A 479 -17.70 19.93 -20.26
CA VAL A 479 -18.33 20.75 -21.31
C VAL A 479 -19.83 20.53 -21.40
N VAL A 480 -20.29 19.28 -21.42
CA VAL A 480 -21.74 18.97 -21.43
C VAL A 480 -22.44 19.51 -20.19
N ALA A 481 -21.82 19.38 -19.01
CA ALA A 481 -22.37 19.90 -17.77
C ALA A 481 -22.49 21.44 -17.77
N LEU A 482 -21.47 22.13 -18.28
CA LEU A 482 -21.50 23.59 -18.44
C LEU A 482 -22.57 24.02 -19.46
N ASP A 483 -22.70 23.33 -20.59
CA ASP A 483 -23.71 23.60 -21.61
C ASP A 483 -25.14 23.37 -21.07
N THR A 484 -25.35 22.26 -20.34
CA THR A 484 -26.64 21.97 -19.69
C THR A 484 -27.00 23.04 -18.67
N PHE A 485 -26.02 23.52 -17.88
CA PHE A 485 -26.22 24.61 -16.93
C PHE A 485 -26.57 25.93 -17.63
N ASP A 486 -25.90 26.24 -18.75
CA ASP A 486 -26.18 27.42 -19.59
C ASP A 486 -27.64 27.38 -20.10
N ASN A 487 -28.04 26.23 -20.66
CA ASN A 487 -29.40 25.99 -21.17
C ASN A 487 -30.46 26.09 -20.06
N LEU A 488 -30.21 25.55 -18.86
CA LEU A 488 -31.15 25.61 -17.74
C LEU A 488 -31.28 27.00 -17.13
N THR A 489 -30.21 27.79 -17.16
CA THR A 489 -30.21 29.15 -16.60
C THR A 489 -30.68 30.22 -17.59
N GLY A 490 -30.97 29.84 -18.85
CA GLY A 490 -31.42 30.75 -19.89
C GLY A 490 -30.33 31.70 -20.38
N TRP A 491 -29.06 31.38 -20.14
CA TRP A 491 -27.95 32.09 -20.78
C TRP A 491 -27.90 31.66 -22.26
N SER A 492 -27.98 32.62 -23.19
CA SER A 492 -28.44 32.41 -24.57
C SER A 492 -27.58 31.51 -25.48
N GLY A 493 -28.26 30.75 -26.35
CA GLY A 493 -27.76 29.71 -27.27
C GLY A 493 -26.89 30.11 -28.47
N ALA A 494 -26.28 31.31 -28.50
CA ALA A 494 -25.18 31.61 -29.44
C ALA A 494 -23.87 30.87 -29.07
N ARG A 495 -23.92 30.06 -28.00
CA ARG A 495 -22.77 29.58 -27.25
C ARG A 495 -22.32 28.16 -27.57
N LEU A 496 -22.99 27.38 -28.42
CA LEU A 496 -22.51 26.02 -28.75
C LEU A 496 -21.18 26.02 -29.55
N GLY A 497 -21.02 26.95 -30.49
CA GLY A 497 -19.73 27.18 -31.18
C GLY A 497 -18.67 27.79 -30.26
N ILE A 498 -19.10 28.53 -29.23
CA ILE A 498 -18.25 29.05 -28.16
C ILE A 498 -17.87 27.92 -27.19
N ALA A 499 -18.73 26.95 -26.92
CA ALA A 499 -18.53 25.79 -26.06
C ALA A 499 -17.54 24.80 -26.67
N TYR A 500 -17.57 24.59 -27.99
CA TYR A 500 -16.52 23.85 -28.72
C TYR A 500 -15.19 24.62 -28.74
N GLY A 501 -15.24 25.96 -28.89
CA GLY A 501 -14.10 26.84 -28.69
C GLY A 501 -13.53 26.78 -27.26
N HIS A 502 -14.40 26.67 -26.26
CA HIS A 502 -14.04 26.47 -24.86
C HIS A 502 -13.52 25.06 -24.62
N TRP A 503 -14.00 24.04 -25.31
CA TRP A 503 -13.50 22.66 -25.21
C TRP A 503 -12.02 22.55 -25.59
N LYS A 504 -11.60 23.16 -26.71
CA LYS A 504 -10.18 23.21 -27.12
C LYS A 504 -9.28 23.97 -26.13
N MET A 505 -9.84 24.84 -25.30
CA MET A 505 -9.08 25.68 -24.35
C MET A 505 -9.19 25.29 -22.88
N ALA A 506 -10.29 24.64 -22.51
CA ALA A 506 -10.50 24.08 -21.19
C ALA A 506 -9.62 22.84 -21.00
N LEU A 507 -9.27 22.15 -22.10
CA LEU A 507 -8.44 20.96 -22.09
C LEU A 507 -7.05 21.21 -21.43
N PRO A 508 -6.24 22.21 -21.85
CA PRO A 508 -5.03 22.62 -21.13
C PRO A 508 -5.31 23.10 -19.70
N SER A 509 -6.43 23.77 -19.45
CA SER A 509 -6.76 24.36 -18.15
C SER A 509 -7.10 23.33 -17.08
N VAL A 510 -7.84 22.27 -17.45
CA VAL A 510 -8.18 21.15 -16.56
C VAL A 510 -6.93 20.35 -16.20
N LEU A 511 -6.09 20.06 -17.21
CA LEU A 511 -4.80 19.39 -16.97
C LEU A 511 -3.86 20.26 -16.12
N ALA A 512 -3.77 21.56 -16.42
CA ALA A 512 -3.00 22.52 -15.64
C ALA A 512 -3.48 22.57 -14.18
N ALA A 513 -4.78 22.62 -13.93
CA ALA A 513 -5.33 22.60 -12.58
C ALA A 513 -5.01 21.30 -11.83
N ALA A 514 -5.15 20.15 -12.49
CA ALA A 514 -4.82 18.85 -11.90
C ALA A 514 -3.32 18.74 -11.57
N LEU A 515 -2.45 19.08 -12.51
CA LEU A 515 -0.99 19.11 -12.31
C LEU A 515 -0.59 20.09 -11.21
N THR A 516 -1.21 21.27 -11.19
CA THR A 516 -0.98 22.28 -10.16
C THR A 516 -1.34 21.75 -8.78
N LEU A 517 -2.47 21.07 -8.64
CA LEU A 517 -2.89 20.45 -7.38
C LEU A 517 -1.90 19.35 -6.95
N ILE A 518 -1.43 18.51 -7.87
CA ILE A 518 -0.45 17.45 -7.60
C ILE A 518 0.90 18.04 -7.18
N VAL A 519 1.38 19.06 -7.89
CA VAL A 519 2.62 19.76 -7.57
C VAL A 519 2.50 20.38 -6.17
N LEU A 520 1.44 21.15 -5.93
CA LEU A 520 1.22 21.85 -4.66
C LEU A 520 1.11 20.88 -3.49
N THR A 521 0.31 19.82 -3.61
CA THR A 521 0.15 18.81 -2.55
C THR A 521 1.45 18.04 -2.31
N GLY A 522 2.23 17.75 -3.36
CA GLY A 522 3.56 17.16 -3.27
C GLY A 522 4.55 18.03 -2.49
N VAL A 523 4.77 19.27 -2.94
CA VAL A 523 5.74 20.17 -2.29
C VAL A 523 5.29 20.55 -0.87
N TYR A 524 3.99 20.73 -0.65
CA TYR A 524 3.43 20.94 0.69
C TYR A 524 3.68 19.74 1.60
N ARG A 525 3.45 18.52 1.11
CA ARG A 525 3.72 17.29 1.85
C ARG A 525 5.20 17.18 2.19
N TRP A 526 6.09 17.43 1.22
CA TRP A 526 7.53 17.45 1.44
C TRP A 526 7.92 18.44 2.53
N ALA A 527 7.45 19.69 2.46
CA ALA A 527 7.71 20.70 3.47
C ALA A 527 7.19 20.28 4.85
N ARG A 528 5.92 19.88 4.94
CA ARG A 528 5.26 19.50 6.20
C ARG A 528 5.93 18.33 6.88
N GLU A 529 6.25 17.26 6.14
CA GLU A 529 6.90 16.07 6.70
C GLU A 529 8.35 16.34 7.10
N SER A 530 9.07 17.16 6.34
CA SER A 530 10.43 17.58 6.71
C SER A 530 10.42 18.41 8.00
N TRP A 531 9.46 19.33 8.16
CA TRP A 531 9.28 20.08 9.42
C TRP A 531 8.93 19.19 10.60
N LEU A 532 8.04 18.21 10.40
CA LEU A 532 7.71 17.23 11.42
C LEU A 532 8.98 16.46 11.85
N ASN A 533 9.81 16.05 10.88
CA ASN A 533 11.06 15.37 11.16
C ASN A 533 12.06 16.24 11.91
N VAL A 534 12.17 17.54 11.60
CA VAL A 534 12.99 18.48 12.39
C VAL A 534 12.55 18.48 13.86
N ARG A 535 11.23 18.57 14.11
CA ARG A 535 10.68 18.58 15.46
C ARG A 535 10.94 17.26 16.19
N LEU A 536 10.79 16.14 15.50
CA LEU A 536 11.06 14.81 16.05
C LEU A 536 12.54 14.64 16.37
N ALA A 537 13.44 14.95 15.43
CA ALA A 537 14.88 14.89 15.65
C ALA A 537 15.33 15.82 16.80
N ALA A 538 14.70 16.98 16.96
CA ALA A 538 14.96 17.87 18.08
C ALA A 538 14.46 17.31 19.43
N ALA A 539 13.29 16.67 19.45
CA ALA A 539 12.77 15.99 20.64
C ALA A 539 13.67 14.81 21.03
N ASP A 540 14.11 14.02 20.05
CA ASP A 540 15.02 12.90 20.25
C ASP A 540 16.39 13.37 20.72
N ALA A 541 16.93 14.44 20.12
CA ALA A 541 18.18 15.06 20.56
C ALA A 541 18.10 15.59 22.01
N LYS A 542 16.91 16.02 22.47
CA LYS A 542 16.69 16.45 23.86
C LYS A 542 16.58 15.26 24.81
N ALA A 543 15.98 14.16 24.36
CA ALA A 543 15.87 12.93 25.13
C ALA A 543 17.22 12.19 25.23
N ASP A 544 18.07 12.33 24.23
CA ASP A 544 19.42 11.77 24.20
C ASP A 544 20.36 12.52 25.16
N LYS A 545 20.64 11.90 26.31
CA LYS A 545 21.55 12.46 27.33
C LYS A 545 23.04 12.31 26.95
N SER A 546 23.38 11.66 25.84
CA SER A 546 24.77 11.43 25.44
C SER A 546 25.44 12.70 24.91
N ARG A 547 26.49 13.17 25.59
CA ARG A 547 27.29 14.33 25.14
C ARG A 547 27.99 14.08 23.79
N ASN A 548 28.35 12.82 23.50
CA ASN A 548 29.09 12.45 22.30
C ASN A 548 28.27 12.53 21.01
N ARG A 549 26.93 12.68 21.10
CA ARG A 549 26.03 12.72 19.94
C ARG A 549 25.55 14.12 19.56
N LYS A 550 25.98 15.16 20.28
CA LYS A 550 25.58 16.55 19.98
C LYS A 550 25.90 16.96 18.55
N GLY A 551 27.07 16.59 18.03
CA GLY A 551 27.47 16.88 16.65
C GLY A 551 26.62 16.14 15.61
N TYR A 552 26.29 14.88 15.86
CA TYR A 552 25.39 14.09 15.02
C TYR A 552 23.99 14.72 14.93
N TRP A 553 23.38 14.98 16.09
CA TRP A 553 22.04 15.59 16.14
C TRP A 553 22.03 16.99 15.51
N ALA A 554 23.06 17.81 15.75
CA ALA A 554 23.17 19.12 15.13
C ALA A 554 23.22 19.02 13.59
N ARG A 555 24.03 18.10 13.04
CA ARG A 555 24.10 17.86 11.59
C ARG A 555 22.76 17.35 11.04
N LEU A 556 22.17 16.32 11.65
CA LEU A 556 20.88 15.78 11.21
C LEU A 556 19.78 16.85 11.23
N ILE A 557 19.64 17.59 12.33
CA ILE A 557 18.64 18.65 12.47
C ILE A 557 18.90 19.75 11.44
N TRP A 558 20.16 20.14 11.20
CA TRP A 558 20.50 21.11 10.16
C TRP A 558 20.11 20.62 8.77
N MET A 559 20.40 19.37 8.42
CA MET A 559 20.03 18.77 7.12
C MET A 559 18.52 18.71 6.95
N LEU A 560 17.78 18.26 7.97
CA LEU A 560 16.32 18.22 7.95
C LEU A 560 15.72 19.64 7.85
N ARG A 561 16.35 20.64 8.48
CA ARG A 561 15.95 22.05 8.34
C ARG A 561 16.20 22.57 6.93
N LEU A 562 17.33 22.23 6.31
CA LEU A 562 17.62 22.58 4.93
C LEU A 562 16.59 21.95 3.99
N GLN A 563 16.29 20.66 4.14
CA GLN A 563 15.26 19.97 3.38
C GLN A 563 13.87 20.62 3.58
N ALA A 564 13.52 20.96 4.81
CA ALA A 564 12.26 21.65 5.14
C ALA A 564 12.20 23.06 4.52
N ALA A 565 13.30 23.80 4.55
CA ALA A 565 13.42 25.12 3.96
C ALA A 565 13.27 25.06 2.44
N VAL A 566 13.98 24.14 1.76
CA VAL A 566 13.86 23.93 0.32
C VAL A 566 12.42 23.58 -0.05
N GLY A 567 11.81 22.59 0.61
CA GLY A 567 10.40 22.25 0.35
C GLY A 567 9.44 23.44 0.57
N SER A 568 9.70 24.26 1.59
CA SER A 568 8.91 25.47 1.87
C SER A 568 9.09 26.54 0.79
N VAL A 569 10.31 26.76 0.30
CA VAL A 569 10.60 27.68 -0.82
C VAL A 569 9.89 27.22 -2.08
N PHE A 570 9.98 25.92 -2.43
CA PHE A 570 9.24 25.37 -3.57
C PHE A 570 7.72 25.56 -3.41
N THR A 571 7.19 25.36 -2.21
CA THR A 571 5.76 25.61 -1.92
C THR A 571 5.38 27.07 -2.17
N VAL A 572 6.17 28.02 -1.67
CA VAL A 572 5.95 29.46 -1.88
C VAL A 572 6.08 29.82 -3.36
N LEU A 573 7.10 29.31 -4.06
CA LEU A 573 7.27 29.55 -5.50
C LEU A 573 6.10 29.01 -6.32
N CYS A 574 5.59 27.81 -6.00
CA CYS A 574 4.40 27.26 -6.63
C CYS A 574 3.16 28.12 -6.34
N LEU A 575 2.97 28.58 -5.09
CA LEU A 575 1.89 29.49 -4.72
C LEU A 575 1.97 30.83 -5.47
N LEU A 576 3.16 31.44 -5.53
CA LEU A 576 3.41 32.68 -6.26
C LEU A 576 3.18 32.50 -7.75
N ALA A 577 3.64 31.40 -8.35
CA ALA A 577 3.40 31.09 -9.76
C ALA A 577 1.89 30.94 -10.06
N MET A 578 1.14 30.29 -9.16
CA MET A 578 -0.32 30.21 -9.26
C MET A 578 -1.00 31.56 -9.13
N ILE A 579 -0.63 32.36 -8.12
CA ILE A 579 -1.18 33.71 -7.91
C ILE A 579 -0.86 34.59 -9.12
N PHE A 580 0.38 34.56 -9.60
CA PHE A 580 0.82 35.32 -10.78
C PHE A 580 0.02 34.90 -12.02
N THR A 581 -0.19 33.61 -12.23
CA THR A 581 -1.01 33.10 -13.34
C THR A 581 -2.47 33.49 -13.19
N ALA A 582 -3.02 33.47 -11.98
CA ALA A 582 -4.38 33.92 -11.69
C ALA A 582 -4.53 35.44 -11.93
N LEU A 583 -3.58 36.25 -11.47
CA LEU A 583 -3.56 37.71 -11.67
C LEU A 583 -3.39 38.10 -13.13
N LEU A 584 -2.49 37.43 -13.85
CA LEU A 584 -2.30 37.61 -15.30
C LEU A 584 -3.49 37.11 -16.12
N GLY A 585 -4.20 36.09 -15.63
CA GLY A 585 -5.46 35.60 -16.18
C GLY A 585 -6.65 36.53 -15.90
N TRP A 586 -6.64 37.23 -14.77
CA TRP A 586 -7.69 38.17 -14.33
C TRP A 586 -7.48 39.62 -14.77
N GLY A 587 -6.35 39.95 -15.41
CA GLY A 587 -6.13 41.26 -16.01
C GLY A 587 -7.26 41.63 -16.97
N SER A 588 -8.19 42.47 -16.51
CA SER A 588 -9.52 42.58 -17.09
C SER A 588 -9.48 42.94 -18.59
N PRO A 589 -10.28 42.25 -19.43
CA PRO A 589 -10.48 42.63 -20.83
C PRO A 589 -10.90 44.10 -20.98
N ALA A 590 -11.58 44.65 -19.98
CA ALA A 590 -12.07 46.03 -19.96
C ALA A 590 -10.95 47.08 -20.10
N ARG A 591 -9.74 46.83 -19.59
CA ARG A 591 -8.61 47.77 -19.73
C ARG A 591 -8.00 47.78 -21.14
N TRP A 592 -8.19 46.72 -21.92
CA TRP A 592 -7.72 46.63 -23.31
C TRP A 592 -8.82 46.99 -24.31
N ALA A 593 -10.09 46.65 -24.01
CA ALA A 593 -11.26 47.08 -24.77
C ALA A 593 -11.44 48.61 -24.74
N ALA A 594 -11.09 49.27 -23.61
CA ALA A 594 -11.07 50.74 -23.54
C ALA A 594 -9.95 51.39 -24.37
N ALA A 595 -8.93 50.64 -24.78
CA ALA A 595 -7.81 51.15 -25.59
C ALA A 595 -8.02 50.98 -27.11
N LEU A 596 -9.07 50.28 -27.53
CA LEU A 596 -9.37 50.02 -28.94
C LEU A 596 -10.75 50.60 -29.28
N SER A 597 -10.77 51.82 -29.82
CA SER A 597 -11.93 52.54 -30.34
C SER A 597 -12.46 51.94 -31.65
N ALA A 598 -12.57 50.61 -31.73
CA ALA A 598 -13.13 49.90 -32.87
C ALA A 598 -14.57 49.49 -32.60
N SER A 599 -15.31 49.12 -33.67
CA SER A 599 -16.72 48.75 -33.60
C SER A 599 -17.00 47.71 -32.49
N PRO A 600 -18.15 47.77 -31.81
CA PRO A 600 -18.49 46.89 -30.69
C PRO A 600 -18.32 45.39 -31.01
N GLU A 601 -18.57 45.00 -32.26
CA GLU A 601 -18.42 43.62 -32.75
C GLU A 601 -16.96 43.19 -32.87
N MET A 602 -16.07 44.07 -33.35
CA MET A 602 -14.64 43.79 -33.46
C MET A 602 -13.97 43.76 -32.08
N VAL A 603 -14.41 44.63 -31.16
CA VAL A 603 -13.97 44.62 -29.76
C VAL A 603 -14.39 43.32 -29.07
N ALA A 604 -15.63 42.86 -29.28
CA ALA A 604 -16.08 41.57 -28.75
C ALA A 604 -15.27 40.40 -29.33
N TYR A 605 -14.97 40.41 -30.64
CA TYR A 605 -14.17 39.38 -31.29
C TYR A 605 -12.72 39.35 -30.78
N LEU A 606 -12.05 40.51 -30.69
CA LEU A 606 -10.68 40.63 -30.19
C LEU A 606 -10.58 40.35 -28.69
N ALA A 607 -11.57 40.75 -27.89
CA ALA A 607 -11.65 40.37 -26.48
C ALA A 607 -11.80 38.85 -26.32
N CYS A 608 -12.63 38.22 -27.16
CA CYS A 608 -12.80 36.77 -27.18
C CYS A 608 -11.51 36.06 -27.63
N LEU A 609 -10.85 36.51 -28.71
CA LEU A 609 -9.61 35.94 -29.22
C LEU A 609 -8.43 36.14 -28.24
N SER A 610 -8.33 37.29 -27.58
CA SER A 610 -7.28 37.55 -26.59
C SER A 610 -7.49 36.75 -25.31
N ALA A 611 -8.72 36.65 -24.81
CA ALA A 611 -9.06 35.74 -23.72
C ALA A 611 -8.73 34.28 -24.10
N ARG A 612 -8.92 33.93 -25.38
CA ARG A 612 -8.60 32.61 -25.91
C ARG A 612 -7.10 32.31 -25.95
N LEU A 613 -6.33 33.19 -26.57
CA LEU A 613 -4.89 33.04 -26.65
C LEU A 613 -4.25 33.01 -25.25
N ARG A 614 -4.78 33.82 -24.31
CA ARG A 614 -4.37 33.81 -22.90
C ARG A 614 -4.64 32.46 -22.23
N ALA A 615 -5.88 31.94 -22.27
CA ALA A 615 -6.20 30.64 -21.67
C ALA A 615 -5.33 29.51 -22.21
N PHE A 616 -5.05 29.53 -23.52
CA PHE A 616 -4.17 28.56 -24.18
C PHE A 616 -2.72 28.68 -23.71
N ILE A 617 -2.14 29.90 -23.76
CA ILE A 617 -0.75 30.15 -23.34
C ILE A 617 -0.57 29.86 -21.85
N TYR A 618 -1.52 30.25 -20.99
CA TYR A 618 -1.45 30.00 -19.55
C TYR A 618 -1.60 28.53 -19.20
N GLY A 619 -2.59 27.84 -19.79
CA GLY A 619 -2.78 26.42 -19.56
C GLY A 619 -1.54 25.61 -19.92
N TRP A 620 -0.98 25.84 -21.11
CA TRP A 620 0.26 25.17 -21.53
C TRP A 620 1.49 25.63 -20.76
N GLY A 621 1.59 26.91 -20.42
CA GLY A 621 2.67 27.43 -19.58
C GLY A 621 2.74 26.74 -18.22
N VAL A 622 1.58 26.54 -17.57
CA VAL A 622 1.49 25.80 -16.30
C VAL A 622 1.83 24.31 -16.49
N VAL A 623 1.34 23.68 -17.56
CA VAL A 623 1.68 22.29 -17.87
C VAL A 623 3.18 22.12 -18.06
N ILE A 624 3.82 22.98 -18.86
CA ILE A 624 5.27 22.95 -19.10
C ILE A 624 6.03 23.19 -17.79
N ALA A 625 5.62 24.20 -17.01
CA ALA A 625 6.24 24.48 -15.71
C ALA A 625 6.13 23.29 -14.76
N ALA A 626 4.97 22.61 -14.70
CA ALA A 626 4.79 21.39 -13.91
C ALA A 626 5.66 20.25 -14.43
N LEU A 627 5.73 20.04 -15.75
CA LEU A 627 6.57 19.01 -16.37
C LEU A 627 8.07 19.23 -16.16
N VAL A 628 8.52 20.45 -15.92
CA VAL A 628 9.92 20.75 -15.53
C VAL A 628 10.11 20.65 -14.03
N THR A 629 9.18 21.19 -13.24
CA THR A 629 9.28 21.24 -11.77
C THR A 629 9.20 19.85 -11.14
N LEU A 630 8.36 18.96 -11.68
CA LEU A 630 8.18 17.60 -11.14
C LEU A 630 9.47 16.77 -11.23
N PRO A 631 10.13 16.60 -12.39
CA PRO A 631 11.41 15.91 -12.48
C PRO A 631 12.51 16.61 -11.67
N LEU A 632 12.56 17.94 -11.70
CA LEU A 632 13.58 18.68 -10.94
C LEU A 632 13.43 18.45 -9.43
N ALA A 633 12.22 18.58 -8.90
CA ALA A 633 11.93 18.32 -7.49
C ALA A 633 12.21 16.86 -7.12
N ALA A 634 11.85 15.91 -7.99
CA ALA A 634 12.17 14.49 -7.81
C ALA A 634 13.69 14.25 -7.76
N VAL A 635 14.46 14.79 -8.70
CA VAL A 635 15.92 14.66 -8.75
C VAL A 635 16.59 15.32 -7.54
N VAL A 636 16.20 16.55 -7.20
CA VAL A 636 16.71 17.27 -6.02
C VAL A 636 16.43 16.46 -4.75
N GLN A 637 15.23 15.92 -4.62
CA GLN A 637 14.87 15.09 -3.49
C GLN A 637 15.67 13.78 -3.44
N THR A 638 15.86 13.09 -4.57
CA THR A 638 16.72 11.90 -4.67
C THR A 638 18.17 12.23 -4.29
N MET A 639 18.71 13.36 -4.76
CA MET A 639 20.04 13.84 -4.38
C MET A 639 20.11 14.13 -2.87
N LEU A 640 19.13 14.81 -2.30
CA LEU A 640 19.06 15.06 -0.85
C LEU A 640 18.99 13.75 -0.06
N ASN A 641 18.20 12.77 -0.51
CA ASN A 641 18.11 11.45 0.12
C ASN A 641 19.45 10.68 0.09
N ARG A 642 20.27 10.91 -0.94
CA ARG A 642 21.60 10.30 -1.08
C ARG A 642 22.70 11.04 -0.32
N ILE A 643 22.61 12.37 -0.29
CA ILE A 643 23.55 13.24 0.45
C ILE A 643 23.30 13.14 1.95
N MET A 644 22.05 12.88 2.37
CA MET A 644 21.75 12.44 3.72
C MET A 644 22.65 11.24 4.01
N PRO A 645 23.70 11.41 4.85
CA PRO A 645 24.58 10.30 5.16
C PRO A 645 23.69 9.24 5.78
N PRO A 646 23.89 7.95 5.44
CA PRO A 646 23.33 6.94 6.28
C PRO A 646 23.83 7.22 7.70
N VAL A 647 22.91 7.46 8.62
CA VAL A 647 23.13 7.75 10.04
C VAL A 647 24.11 6.71 10.57
N GLY A 648 25.39 7.09 10.70
CA GLY A 648 26.47 6.19 11.11
C GLY A 648 27.71 6.20 10.20
N LYS A 649 27.65 6.72 8.98
CA LYS A 649 28.86 7.01 8.18
C LYS A 649 29.23 8.49 8.28
N ALA A 650 29.78 8.87 9.43
CA ALA A 650 30.72 9.99 9.43
C ALA A 650 32.07 9.42 8.97
N PRO A 651 32.72 9.94 7.92
CA PRO A 651 34.15 9.76 7.80
C PRO A 651 34.79 10.43 9.02
N GLY A 652 35.74 9.72 9.65
CA GLY A 652 36.77 10.37 10.45
C GLY A 652 37.58 11.32 9.58
#